data_AF-A0A855MSX3-F1
#
_entry.id   AF-A0A855MSX3-F1
#
_cell.length_a   1.000
_cell.length_b   1.000
_cell.length_c   1.000
_cell.angle_alpha   90.00
_cell.angle_beta   90.00
_cell.angle_gamma   90.00
#
_symmetry.space_group_name_H-M   'P 1'
#
loop_
_entity.id
_entity.type
_entity.pdbx_description
1 polymer ?
#
loop_
_entity_poly.entity_id
_entity_poly.type
_entity_poly.pdbx_seq_one_letter_code
_entity_poly.pdbx_strand_id
1 'polypeptide(L)'
;MTAARRFSLKRTVSLKNHTFRQSIIAANISLALLMLAGCGSGGGGGGETASVAPTSPPITTPTTPTTPTTPTTPETPTASAVKVGIIDSGLEAARPEFNYSNLHFTSFVGGSQLNDNQGVNGHGTLVALALAGLATESYAGGVAPDSELYIAQTSLNNRFDYQNTTSAVNWLLNSGVKIINMSYGQDERLTTTETFNSARNNFSYLLVRNELKSIVDAEALSIVATGNNAGSTPSPNTQIPLIFGDASLQKGILAVTGYIPEWVGQEGNERPAEMYLFDKCGNVAVYCMSAPGYVDYPVAGSSASERSHGTSFAAPRVAGGASRVQAVYPWMTGYNLQQTLLTTATYHTDGYTRYDAENSYYEIIRDSDGNVTGSVFHPAYISVADTANGRPYNDTFGWGDLNVEKAVKGPAMFYADNFTARLTAGDYTFANDISGDYGLIVNGANNAGGVLHLTGNNTYKGDTQITANSLYVDGSIAGNASVSGSGTLAGKGRIGGNVSNTGLVATTADGGLTVAGNYTQGSNGLLSVTLANPFTVEGSAALDGTLRVGLPSNTYIVQTQETLLHSNQGISGTFRTTDLGLFLTGNLTYGSNDVTGAFSRLNTVEAATSSGLHSAAQLQTAANIESALQVADRWSTLSSTNEQQSSLLAKAAAFQQLGSASAAATALDSLSGQAHASSNAILFNSLDYQNQLLNNRLDLLGSGKNYGLWIETGKLRGDLKQSGYLGSHYDITLTAIGTDTDFNTPGLRAGIAYTNSQIKADYDGSGGSSENKLHGVMTYARYNLTPEWYVQGNLSYQHGRDKLKRSILLNNVEAVSSSTSSDSWQSLLKTGYELALNDIFSVQPYAGLKYSYLSTGGFTDTGSALGLTGEGNDYSRTVGLTGLNLRALLQWNQGWWSSVGVSGEYQHAFTNPSLDVSARWSGLGREGERLDIPGIRLDKDSQWAGVRLDVGKAADARFFLRADKHFADRGNEEVLRGGVDVSF
;
A
#
# COMPACT_ATOMS: atom_id res chain seq x y z
N MET A 1 -24.91 25.12 -36.97
CA MET A 1 -26.25 25.74 -37.17
C MET A 1 -26.67 26.34 -35.83
N THR A 2 -26.47 27.64 -35.59
CA THR A 2 -27.45 28.75 -35.79
C THR A 2 -28.69 28.66 -34.90
N ALA A 3 -29.09 29.67 -34.11
CA ALA A 3 -28.46 30.97 -33.84
C ALA A 3 -28.92 31.59 -32.50
N ALA A 4 -28.06 32.48 -32.00
CA ALA A 4 -28.19 33.32 -30.82
C ALA A 4 -29.17 34.50 -30.95
N ARG A 5 -29.57 35.10 -29.80
CA ARG A 5 -29.39 36.55 -29.54
C ARG A 5 -29.55 36.97 -28.07
N ARG A 6 -28.73 37.93 -27.65
CA ARG A 6 -28.77 38.67 -26.37
C ARG A 6 -29.34 40.08 -26.59
N PHE A 7 -29.95 40.67 -25.56
CA PHE A 7 -29.94 42.11 -25.18
C PHE A 7 -30.49 42.15 -23.73
N SER A 8 -29.87 42.67 -22.66
CA SER A 8 -28.89 43.74 -22.38
C SER A 8 -29.45 45.16 -22.42
N LEU A 9 -29.55 45.79 -21.23
CA LEU A 9 -29.69 47.23 -21.05
C LEU A 9 -28.87 47.67 -19.82
N LYS A 10 -28.02 48.68 -20.00
CA LYS A 10 -27.16 49.31 -18.97
C LYS A 10 -27.48 50.82 -18.90
N ARG A 11 -27.57 51.38 -17.69
CA ARG A 11 -26.85 52.58 -17.17
C ARG A 11 -27.53 53.04 -15.86
N THR A 12 -26.85 53.15 -14.70
CA THR A 12 -25.71 54.01 -14.28
C THR A 12 -26.15 55.36 -13.69
N VAL A 13 -26.33 55.39 -12.36
CA VAL A 13 -26.17 56.50 -11.38
C VAL A 13 -26.02 55.82 -10.00
N SER A 14 -25.22 56.25 -9.00
CA SER A 14 -23.87 56.85 -8.96
C SER A 14 -23.29 56.64 -7.53
N LEU A 15 -21.99 56.82 -7.29
CA LEU A 15 -21.39 56.65 -5.95
C LEU A 15 -21.37 57.95 -5.13
N LYS A 16 -21.69 57.83 -3.82
CA LYS A 16 -21.09 58.64 -2.75
C LYS A 16 -20.77 57.76 -1.55
N ASN A 17 -19.51 57.84 -1.09
CA ASN A 17 -19.02 57.09 0.06
C ASN A 17 -19.54 57.70 1.36
N HIS A 18 -20.02 56.84 2.28
CA HIS A 18 -19.86 57.05 3.72
C HIS A 18 -19.53 55.73 4.39
N THR A 19 -18.32 55.64 4.93
CA THR A 19 -17.88 54.57 5.83
C THR A 19 -18.67 54.63 7.13
N PHE A 20 -19.34 53.53 7.52
CA PHE A 20 -19.91 53.39 8.85
C PHE A 20 -19.23 52.24 9.60
N ARG A 21 -18.92 52.47 10.88
CA ARG A 21 -18.13 51.55 11.71
C ARG A 21 -18.97 50.37 12.19
N GLN A 22 -18.28 49.26 12.47
CA GLN A 22 -18.82 48.06 13.09
C GLN A 22 -19.51 48.39 14.43
N SER A 23 -20.68 47.81 14.67
CA SER A 23 -21.42 47.94 15.93
C SER A 23 -21.49 46.59 16.66
N ILE A 24 -21.07 46.61 17.92
CA ILE A 24 -20.71 45.43 18.73
C ILE A 24 -21.97 44.83 19.40
N ILE A 25 -22.87 44.25 18.58
CA ILE A 25 -24.12 43.63 19.06
C ILE A 25 -24.21 42.15 18.66
N ALA A 26 -23.77 41.77 17.47
CA ALA A 26 -23.76 40.36 17.04
C ALA A 26 -22.84 39.46 17.90
N ALA A 27 -21.68 39.98 18.33
CA ALA A 27 -20.70 39.21 19.10
C ALA A 27 -21.14 38.91 20.55
N ASN A 28 -21.96 39.78 21.16
CA ASN A 28 -22.36 39.64 22.57
C ASN A 28 -23.49 38.63 22.77
N ILE A 29 -24.28 38.34 21.72
CA ILE A 29 -25.32 37.30 21.77
C ILE A 29 -24.69 35.90 21.68
N SER A 30 -23.63 35.73 20.89
CA SER A 30 -22.85 34.48 20.84
C SER A 30 -22.17 34.16 22.17
N LEU A 31 -21.72 35.17 22.91
CA LEU A 31 -20.99 34.96 24.18
C LEU A 31 -21.91 34.52 25.33
N ALA A 32 -23.19 34.92 25.31
CA ALA A 32 -24.17 34.51 26.33
C ALA A 32 -24.56 33.03 26.24
N LEU A 33 -24.52 32.43 25.03
CA LEU A 33 -24.83 31.02 24.82
C LEU A 33 -23.69 30.06 25.18
N LEU A 34 -22.44 30.53 25.25
CA LEU A 34 -21.29 29.71 25.71
C LEU A 34 -21.17 29.63 27.25
N MET A 35 -21.75 30.57 28.00
CA MET A 35 -21.55 30.68 29.47
C MET A 35 -22.37 29.68 30.32
N LEU A 36 -23.22 28.85 29.71
CA LEU A 36 -24.08 27.88 30.43
C LEU A 36 -23.61 26.41 30.29
N ALA A 37 -22.51 26.15 29.59
CA ALA A 37 -21.90 24.82 29.46
C ALA A 37 -20.68 24.61 30.38
N GLY A 38 -20.48 25.48 31.38
CA GLY A 38 -19.26 25.59 32.19
C GLY A 38 -19.43 25.31 33.69
N CYS A 39 -19.96 24.14 34.07
CA CYS A 39 -19.96 23.67 35.46
C CYS A 39 -19.32 22.26 35.57
N GLY A 40 -17.98 22.24 35.62
CA GLY A 40 -17.19 21.08 36.04
C GLY A 40 -16.41 21.45 37.32
N SER A 41 -16.38 20.55 38.30
CA SER A 41 -15.98 20.87 39.68
C SER A 41 -14.49 21.15 39.88
N GLY A 42 -14.17 22.26 40.56
CA GLY A 42 -12.86 22.50 41.17
C GLY A 42 -12.90 22.22 42.68
N GLY A 43 -12.25 21.14 43.12
CA GLY A 43 -12.08 20.81 44.53
C GLY A 43 -10.83 21.47 45.12
N GLY A 44 -10.95 22.11 46.30
CA GLY A 44 -9.84 22.75 46.99
C GLY A 44 -8.94 21.77 47.75
N GLY A 45 -7.67 22.12 47.94
CA GLY A 45 -6.70 21.32 48.68
C GLY A 45 -6.51 21.75 50.14
N GLY A 46 -5.99 20.84 50.97
CA GLY A 46 -5.50 21.14 52.32
C GLY A 46 -5.04 19.89 53.09
N GLY A 47 -3.93 20.02 53.83
CA GLY A 47 -3.58 19.14 54.97
C GLY A 47 -2.61 18.00 54.68
N GLU A 48 -1.49 17.99 55.42
CA GLU A 48 -0.45 16.95 55.39
C GLU A 48 -0.85 15.66 56.12
N THR A 49 -0.32 14.51 55.71
CA THR A 49 0.49 13.62 56.60
C THR A 49 1.13 12.48 55.78
N ALA A 50 2.29 11.98 56.25
CA ALA A 50 3.16 11.09 55.48
C ALA A 50 2.92 9.59 55.70
N SER A 51 3.07 8.79 54.64
CA SER A 51 3.36 7.35 54.68
C SER A 51 4.07 6.94 53.38
N VAL A 52 5.06 6.05 53.45
CA VAL A 52 6.01 5.77 52.35
C VAL A 52 5.95 4.30 51.92
N ALA A 53 5.70 4.05 50.63
CA ALA A 53 6.21 2.93 49.80
C ALA A 53 5.47 2.86 48.44
N PRO A 54 5.99 2.17 47.42
CA PRO A 54 7.31 2.33 46.78
C PRO A 54 7.16 2.95 45.36
N THR A 55 8.25 3.42 44.77
CA THR A 55 8.25 4.02 43.42
C THR A 55 8.08 2.97 42.32
N SER A 56 6.98 3.03 41.56
CA SER A 56 6.85 2.43 40.23
C SER A 56 7.51 3.31 39.16
N PRO A 57 8.03 2.73 38.05
CA PRO A 57 8.69 3.49 36.98
C PRO A 57 7.69 4.35 36.19
N PRO A 58 8.18 5.35 35.40
CA PRO A 58 7.31 6.24 34.65
C PRO A 58 6.42 5.49 33.66
N ILE A 59 5.13 5.83 33.64
CA ILE A 59 4.19 5.36 32.63
C ILE A 59 4.62 5.93 31.28
N THR A 60 5.17 5.08 30.41
CA THR A 60 5.33 5.39 28.99
C THR A 60 3.95 5.55 28.37
N THR A 61 3.70 6.70 27.74
CA THR A 61 2.50 6.95 26.94
C THR A 61 2.28 5.79 25.97
N PRO A 62 1.09 5.16 25.93
CA PRO A 62 0.81 4.14 24.93
C PRO A 62 0.89 4.78 23.53
N THR A 63 1.93 4.42 22.77
CA THR A 63 1.95 4.69 21.33
C THR A 63 0.79 3.94 20.69
N THR A 64 -0.09 4.66 20.01
CA THR A 64 -1.21 4.10 19.26
C THR A 64 -0.74 2.90 18.44
N PRO A 65 -1.36 1.71 18.57
CA PRO A 65 -1.03 0.59 17.71
C PRO A 65 -1.28 0.99 16.26
N THR A 66 -0.21 1.00 15.46
CA THR A 66 -0.34 1.12 14.00
C THR A 66 -1.10 -0.09 13.50
N THR A 67 -2.24 0.13 12.86
CA THR A 67 -3.04 -0.90 12.20
C THR A 67 -2.13 -1.84 11.40
N PRO A 68 -2.23 -3.17 11.53
CA PRO A 68 -1.55 -4.08 10.64
C PRO A 68 -2.06 -3.82 9.23
N THR A 69 -1.23 -3.20 8.38
CA THR A 69 -1.48 -3.18 6.95
C THR A 69 -1.54 -4.62 6.47
N THR A 70 -2.58 -4.96 5.72
CA THR A 70 -2.69 -6.21 4.97
C THR A 70 -1.34 -6.58 4.37
N PRO A 71 -0.90 -7.86 4.40
CA PRO A 71 0.24 -8.28 3.59
C PRO A 71 -0.16 -8.15 2.12
N THR A 72 0.07 -6.96 1.56
CA THR A 72 0.12 -6.75 0.12
C THR A 72 1.17 -7.72 -0.40
N THR A 73 0.79 -8.55 -1.37
CA THR A 73 1.76 -9.23 -2.24
C THR A 73 2.83 -8.22 -2.61
N PRO A 74 4.13 -8.47 -2.38
CA PRO A 74 5.15 -7.46 -2.61
C PRO A 74 5.23 -7.16 -4.11
N GLU A 75 4.47 -6.15 -4.57
CA GLU A 75 4.56 -5.67 -5.93
C GLU A 75 5.99 -5.16 -6.16
N THR A 76 6.62 -5.58 -7.26
CA THR A 76 7.89 -5.02 -7.69
C THR A 76 7.71 -3.50 -7.79
N PRO A 77 8.42 -2.68 -6.99
CA PRO A 77 8.16 -1.26 -6.92
C PRO A 77 8.33 -0.63 -8.30
N THR A 78 7.37 0.20 -8.72
CA THR A 78 7.43 0.90 -10.01
C THR A 78 8.74 1.69 -10.05
N ALA A 79 9.66 1.28 -10.91
CA ALA A 79 11.02 1.80 -10.90
C ALA A 79 11.02 3.31 -11.08
N SER A 80 11.45 4.03 -10.05
CA SER A 80 11.87 5.42 -10.21
C SER A 80 13.06 5.44 -11.17
N ALA A 81 13.13 6.45 -12.05
CA ALA A 81 14.20 6.56 -13.03
C ALA A 81 15.58 6.42 -12.36
N VAL A 82 16.41 5.53 -12.89
CA VAL A 82 17.73 5.26 -12.28
C VAL A 82 18.67 6.41 -12.57
N LYS A 83 19.31 6.92 -11.51
CA LYS A 83 20.23 8.07 -11.58
C LYS A 83 21.59 7.68 -12.14
N VAL A 84 21.94 8.22 -13.29
CA VAL A 84 23.21 7.95 -13.98
C VAL A 84 23.99 9.24 -14.21
N GLY A 85 25.23 9.28 -13.72
CA GLY A 85 26.15 10.39 -13.88
C GLY A 85 26.98 10.26 -15.16
N ILE A 86 27.20 11.37 -15.86
CA ILE A 86 28.11 11.45 -17.01
C ILE A 86 29.10 12.58 -16.76
N ILE A 87 30.39 12.26 -16.70
CA ILE A 87 31.49 13.23 -16.54
C ILE A 87 32.16 13.45 -17.90
N ASP A 88 31.86 14.56 -18.57
CA ASP A 88 32.30 14.81 -19.96
C ASP A 88 32.33 16.32 -20.34
N SER A 89 32.21 16.68 -21.63
CA SER A 89 32.16 18.07 -22.15
C SER A 89 30.80 18.76 -22.06
N GLY A 90 29.78 18.08 -21.53
CA GLY A 90 28.43 18.60 -21.30
C GLY A 90 27.38 17.86 -22.12
N LEU A 91 26.26 18.54 -22.40
CA LEU A 91 25.15 18.01 -23.21
C LEU A 91 24.42 19.17 -23.89
N GLU A 92 24.15 19.03 -25.19
CA GLU A 92 23.42 20.01 -26.00
C GLU A 92 21.97 20.21 -25.50
N ALA A 93 21.52 21.47 -25.40
CA ALA A 93 20.28 21.84 -24.74
C ALA A 93 18.99 21.66 -25.56
N ALA A 94 19.10 21.42 -26.88
CA ALA A 94 17.94 21.36 -27.78
C ALA A 94 18.01 20.22 -28.82
N ARG A 95 18.00 18.97 -28.35
CA ARG A 95 18.01 17.75 -29.19
C ARG A 95 16.75 16.89 -29.00
N PRO A 96 16.10 16.40 -30.08
CA PRO A 96 14.90 15.57 -29.94
C PRO A 96 15.18 14.19 -29.34
N GLU A 97 16.45 13.75 -29.31
CA GLU A 97 16.85 12.45 -28.77
C GLU A 97 16.99 12.42 -27.22
N PHE A 98 16.64 13.48 -26.48
CA PHE A 98 16.76 13.49 -25.01
C PHE A 98 15.47 13.90 -24.28
N ASN A 99 15.23 13.25 -23.14
CA ASN A 99 14.20 13.68 -22.19
C ASN A 99 14.77 14.69 -21.17
N TYR A 100 14.65 15.98 -21.48
CA TYR A 100 15.09 17.05 -20.59
C TYR A 100 14.29 17.20 -19.28
N SER A 101 13.16 16.49 -19.09
CA SER A 101 12.43 16.54 -17.80
C SER A 101 13.17 15.85 -16.66
N ASN A 102 14.04 14.90 -16.97
CA ASN A 102 14.76 14.05 -16.01
C ASN A 102 16.28 14.33 -16.07
N LEU A 103 16.66 15.58 -16.35
CA LEU A 103 18.05 15.98 -16.56
C LEU A 103 18.52 17.04 -15.55
N HIS A 104 19.65 16.76 -14.94
CA HIS A 104 20.37 17.64 -14.02
C HIS A 104 21.74 17.97 -14.62
N PHE A 105 22.14 19.24 -14.54
CA PHE A 105 23.40 19.72 -15.11
C PHE A 105 24.19 20.54 -14.10
N THR A 106 25.51 20.37 -14.09
CA THR A 106 26.44 21.27 -13.38
C THR A 106 27.73 21.39 -14.16
N SER A 107 28.24 22.62 -14.32
CA SER A 107 29.52 22.89 -14.95
C SER A 107 30.59 23.20 -13.91
N PHE A 108 31.69 22.46 -13.99
CA PHE A 108 32.91 22.66 -13.20
C PHE A 108 33.95 23.50 -13.96
N VAL A 109 33.62 23.91 -15.18
CA VAL A 109 34.51 24.67 -16.09
C VAL A 109 34.02 26.11 -16.33
N GLY A 110 32.92 26.51 -15.68
CA GLY A 110 32.34 27.83 -15.72
C GLY A 110 31.07 27.92 -16.57
N GLY A 111 30.18 28.86 -16.20
CA GLY A 111 28.84 28.99 -16.77
C GLY A 111 27.78 28.18 -16.00
N SER A 112 26.51 28.46 -16.29
CA SER A 112 25.35 27.86 -15.60
C SER A 112 24.25 27.37 -16.54
N GLN A 113 24.39 27.59 -17.85
CA GLN A 113 23.44 27.14 -18.87
C GLN A 113 23.85 25.75 -19.36
N LEU A 114 22.86 24.87 -19.57
CA LEU A 114 23.07 23.58 -20.22
C LEU A 114 23.69 23.81 -21.61
N ASN A 115 24.83 23.17 -21.86
CA ASN A 115 25.54 23.19 -23.13
C ASN A 115 26.50 22.00 -23.20
N ASP A 116 26.93 21.66 -24.41
CA ASP A 116 28.15 20.92 -24.66
C ASP A 116 29.18 21.90 -25.25
N ASN A 117 30.34 22.03 -24.62
CA ASN A 117 31.33 23.03 -25.04
C ASN A 117 32.13 22.62 -26.28
N GLN A 118 31.81 21.47 -26.87
CA GLN A 118 32.24 21.04 -28.21
C GLN A 118 31.15 21.24 -29.29
N GLY A 119 30.02 21.84 -28.92
CA GLY A 119 28.91 22.15 -29.84
C GLY A 119 27.87 21.03 -29.92
N VAL A 120 26.97 21.16 -30.91
CA VAL A 120 25.68 20.44 -30.99
C VAL A 120 25.80 18.92 -31.13
N ASN A 121 26.92 18.43 -31.68
CA ASN A 121 27.30 17.01 -31.73
C ASN A 121 28.59 16.76 -30.89
N GLY A 122 28.77 17.49 -29.80
CA GLY A 122 29.93 17.40 -28.93
C GLY A 122 30.07 16.04 -28.25
N HIS A 123 31.28 15.75 -27.74
CA HIS A 123 31.63 14.43 -27.23
C HIS A 123 30.68 13.96 -26.11
N GLY A 124 30.42 14.80 -25.09
CA GLY A 124 29.51 14.48 -24.00
C GLY A 124 28.06 14.24 -24.45
N THR A 125 27.60 14.98 -25.47
CA THR A 125 26.30 14.77 -26.10
C THR A 125 26.23 13.38 -26.76
N LEU A 126 27.26 12.97 -27.51
CA LEU A 126 27.30 11.65 -28.17
C LEU A 126 27.44 10.49 -27.17
N VAL A 127 28.18 10.69 -26.07
CA VAL A 127 28.26 9.77 -24.93
C VAL A 127 26.90 9.58 -24.29
N ALA A 128 26.17 10.67 -24.04
CA ALA A 128 24.82 10.62 -23.48
C ALA A 128 23.81 9.94 -24.41
N LEU A 129 23.93 10.11 -25.74
CA LEU A 129 23.11 9.39 -26.72
C LEU A 129 23.28 7.88 -26.56
N ALA A 130 24.52 7.39 -26.57
CA ALA A 130 24.82 5.96 -26.44
C ALA A 130 24.29 5.34 -25.12
N LEU A 131 24.16 6.15 -24.06
CA LEU A 131 23.59 5.72 -22.78
C LEU A 131 22.06 5.76 -22.77
N ALA A 132 21.46 6.92 -23.03
CA ALA A 132 20.05 7.21 -22.75
C ALA A 132 19.34 8.02 -23.85
N GLY A 133 19.88 8.04 -25.07
CA GLY A 133 19.19 8.67 -26.19
C GLY A 133 17.87 7.96 -26.51
N LEU A 134 16.81 8.74 -26.70
CA LEU A 134 15.50 8.26 -27.15
C LEU A 134 15.59 7.79 -28.61
N ALA A 135 14.97 6.66 -28.92
CA ALA A 135 14.88 6.16 -30.30
C ALA A 135 14.06 7.12 -31.17
N THR A 136 14.49 7.31 -32.42
CA THR A 136 13.81 8.11 -33.45
C THR A 136 13.77 7.32 -34.77
N GLU A 137 13.16 7.87 -35.82
CA GLU A 137 13.17 7.22 -37.16
C GLU A 137 14.59 7.01 -37.72
N SER A 138 15.58 7.81 -37.28
CA SER A 138 16.97 7.79 -37.75
C SER A 138 17.99 7.35 -36.70
N TYR A 139 17.55 7.02 -35.48
CA TYR A 139 18.41 6.63 -34.37
C TYR A 139 17.81 5.47 -33.56
N ALA A 140 18.58 4.40 -33.37
CA ALA A 140 18.12 3.19 -32.68
C ALA A 140 17.86 3.37 -31.17
N GLY A 141 18.33 4.46 -30.56
CA GLY A 141 18.27 4.71 -29.13
C GLY A 141 19.54 4.25 -28.38
N GLY A 142 19.69 4.76 -27.16
CA GLY A 142 20.66 4.30 -26.17
C GLY A 142 20.19 3.05 -25.41
N VAL A 143 21.06 2.51 -24.56
CA VAL A 143 20.79 1.26 -23.81
C VAL A 143 19.72 1.43 -22.70
N ALA A 144 19.64 2.62 -22.10
CA ALA A 144 18.79 2.94 -20.96
C ALA A 144 18.12 4.34 -21.10
N PRO A 145 17.21 4.53 -22.08
CA PRO A 145 16.55 5.81 -22.36
C PRO A 145 15.75 6.38 -21.17
N ASP A 146 15.31 5.54 -20.24
CA ASP A 146 14.53 5.94 -19.07
C ASP A 146 15.38 6.44 -17.87
N SER A 147 16.69 6.59 -18.04
CA SER A 147 17.61 7.03 -16.96
C SER A 147 17.45 8.51 -16.61
N GLU A 148 17.57 8.85 -15.31
CA GLU A 148 17.67 10.24 -14.83
C GLU A 148 19.14 10.69 -14.96
N LEU A 149 19.42 11.63 -15.86
CA LEU A 149 20.79 12.00 -16.23
C LEU A 149 21.35 13.12 -15.37
N TYR A 150 22.53 12.89 -14.80
CA TYR A 150 23.32 13.89 -14.07
C TYR A 150 24.58 14.23 -14.86
N ILE A 151 24.50 15.29 -15.66
CA ILE A 151 25.56 15.74 -16.56
C ILE A 151 26.53 16.67 -15.80
N ALA A 152 27.75 16.21 -15.58
CA ALA A 152 28.85 16.97 -15.01
C ALA A 152 29.83 17.42 -16.11
N GLN A 153 29.73 18.68 -16.52
CA GLN A 153 30.64 19.26 -17.50
C GLN A 153 31.98 19.59 -16.82
N THR A 154 33.03 18.80 -17.13
CA THR A 154 34.37 18.89 -16.52
C THR A 154 35.50 19.07 -17.54
N SER A 155 35.25 18.74 -18.81
CA SER A 155 36.20 18.90 -19.90
C SER A 155 36.15 20.32 -20.48
N LEU A 156 37.29 20.91 -20.83
CA LEU A 156 37.42 22.09 -21.69
C LEU A 156 38.28 21.73 -22.90
N ASN A 157 37.73 21.83 -24.11
CA ASN A 157 38.44 21.49 -25.36
C ASN A 157 39.08 20.08 -25.32
N ASN A 158 38.33 19.06 -24.89
CA ASN A 158 38.80 17.69 -24.64
C ASN A 158 39.90 17.53 -23.57
N ARG A 159 40.09 18.51 -22.67
CA ARG A 159 41.03 18.40 -21.54
C ARG A 159 40.28 18.36 -20.22
N PHE A 160 40.49 17.28 -19.48
CA PHE A 160 39.94 17.06 -18.14
C PHE A 160 40.94 17.53 -17.08
N ASP A 161 40.47 18.25 -16.08
CA ASP A 161 41.22 18.60 -14.89
C ASP A 161 40.82 17.72 -13.70
N TYR A 162 41.80 17.16 -12.99
CA TYR A 162 41.57 16.19 -11.91
C TYR A 162 40.88 16.78 -10.67
N GLN A 163 40.96 18.10 -10.42
CA GLN A 163 40.21 18.75 -9.34
C GLN A 163 38.75 18.95 -9.74
N ASN A 164 38.50 19.25 -11.02
CA ASN A 164 37.15 19.33 -11.57
C ASN A 164 36.46 17.96 -11.59
N THR A 165 37.14 16.86 -11.97
CA THR A 165 36.55 15.50 -11.90
C THR A 165 36.25 15.07 -10.47
N THR A 166 37.18 15.34 -9.53
CA THR A 166 36.97 15.09 -8.10
C THR A 166 35.73 15.84 -7.59
N SER A 167 35.56 17.10 -7.99
CA SER A 167 34.41 17.93 -7.63
C SER A 167 33.10 17.41 -8.24
N ALA A 168 33.15 16.92 -9.48
CA ALA A 168 32.02 16.29 -10.16
C ALA A 168 31.57 15.00 -9.48
N VAL A 169 32.48 14.09 -9.13
CA VAL A 169 32.11 12.86 -8.39
C VAL A 169 31.49 13.20 -7.04
N ASN A 170 32.04 14.17 -6.30
CA ASN A 170 31.42 14.62 -5.05
C ASN A 170 29.99 15.14 -5.26
N TRP A 171 29.73 15.90 -6.33
CA TRP A 171 28.37 16.35 -6.69
C TRP A 171 27.44 15.18 -7.05
N LEU A 172 27.90 14.22 -7.86
CA LEU A 172 27.13 13.04 -8.26
C LEU A 172 26.75 12.18 -7.05
N LEU A 173 27.72 11.83 -6.20
CA LEU A 173 27.48 11.02 -5.00
C LEU A 173 26.56 11.73 -4.01
N ASN A 174 26.73 13.04 -3.79
CA ASN A 174 25.82 13.85 -2.97
C ASN A 174 24.39 13.95 -3.56
N SER A 175 24.24 13.78 -4.88
CA SER A 175 22.94 13.73 -5.56
C SER A 175 22.27 12.34 -5.53
N GLY A 176 22.95 11.35 -4.92
CA GLY A 176 22.49 9.97 -4.82
C GLY A 176 22.77 9.11 -6.05
N VAL A 177 23.60 9.57 -7.00
CA VAL A 177 23.99 8.81 -8.20
C VAL A 177 24.84 7.60 -7.78
N LYS A 178 24.50 6.42 -8.31
CA LYS A 178 25.23 5.17 -8.04
C LYS A 178 25.98 4.60 -9.25
N ILE A 179 25.72 5.12 -10.45
CA ILE A 179 26.36 4.69 -11.70
C ILE A 179 27.00 5.93 -12.33
N ILE A 180 28.32 5.93 -12.53
CA ILE A 180 29.07 7.08 -13.03
C ILE A 180 29.85 6.67 -14.27
N ASN A 181 29.42 7.16 -15.44
CA ASN A 181 30.17 7.01 -16.69
C ASN A 181 31.33 8.02 -16.76
N MET A 182 32.52 7.49 -17.06
CA MET A 182 33.78 8.22 -17.17
C MET A 182 34.44 7.89 -18.52
N SER A 183 33.91 8.51 -19.57
CA SER A 183 34.28 8.36 -20.98
C SER A 183 35.59 9.08 -21.36
N TYR A 184 36.57 9.11 -20.45
CA TYR A 184 37.84 9.81 -20.63
C TYR A 184 39.04 9.03 -20.07
N GLY A 185 40.21 9.29 -20.63
CA GLY A 185 41.48 8.66 -20.25
C GLY A 185 42.67 9.55 -20.58
N GLN A 186 43.86 9.08 -20.21
CA GLN A 186 45.14 9.74 -20.54
C GLN A 186 45.84 9.04 -21.70
N ASP A 187 46.82 9.70 -22.33
CA ASP A 187 47.71 9.10 -23.35
C ASP A 187 48.86 8.26 -22.77
N GLU A 188 49.17 8.44 -21.48
CA GLU A 188 50.18 7.65 -20.76
C GLU A 188 49.79 6.17 -20.66
N ARG A 189 50.73 5.24 -20.79
CA ARG A 189 50.49 3.79 -20.62
C ARG A 189 51.52 3.21 -19.65
N LEU A 190 51.07 2.74 -18.48
CA LEU A 190 51.93 2.20 -17.43
C LEU A 190 52.00 0.68 -17.56
N THR A 191 53.19 0.17 -17.90
CA THR A 191 53.43 -1.25 -18.21
C THR A 191 54.40 -1.93 -17.25
N THR A 192 55.08 -1.19 -16.36
CA THR A 192 56.12 -1.73 -15.47
C THR A 192 55.92 -1.31 -14.01
N THR A 193 56.47 -2.11 -13.09
CA THR A 193 56.47 -1.81 -11.64
C THR A 193 57.12 -0.45 -11.32
N GLU A 194 58.15 -0.04 -12.07
CA GLU A 194 58.80 1.27 -11.91
C GLU A 194 57.87 2.43 -12.30
N THR A 195 57.13 2.27 -13.41
CA THR A 195 56.12 3.26 -13.84
C THR A 195 54.97 3.35 -12.83
N PHE A 196 54.53 2.24 -12.22
CA PHE A 196 53.55 2.26 -11.14
C PHE A 196 54.07 2.91 -9.84
N ASN A 197 55.31 2.65 -9.44
CA ASN A 197 55.91 3.30 -8.27
C ASN A 197 56.05 4.81 -8.48
N SER A 198 56.33 5.26 -9.70
CA SER A 198 56.33 6.68 -10.07
C SER A 198 54.92 7.27 -10.02
N ALA A 199 53.94 6.59 -10.63
CA ALA A 199 52.53 7.00 -10.64
C ALA A 199 51.93 7.11 -9.23
N ARG A 200 52.29 6.22 -8.29
CA ARG A 200 51.83 6.26 -6.89
C ARG A 200 52.15 7.57 -6.16
N ASN A 201 53.23 8.26 -6.56
CA ASN A 201 53.66 9.53 -5.99
C ASN A 201 53.14 10.76 -6.77
N ASN A 202 52.41 10.55 -7.86
CA ASN A 202 51.81 11.63 -8.65
C ASN A 202 50.54 12.14 -7.96
N PHE A 203 50.48 13.47 -7.75
CA PHE A 203 49.34 14.13 -7.11
C PHE A 203 48.00 13.87 -7.83
N SER A 204 48.00 13.80 -9.16
CA SER A 204 46.79 13.51 -9.94
C SER A 204 46.25 12.12 -9.67
N TYR A 205 47.11 11.09 -9.63
CA TYR A 205 46.67 9.71 -9.33
C TYR A 205 46.24 9.54 -7.87
N LEU A 206 46.78 10.35 -6.94
CA LEU A 206 46.26 10.43 -5.56
C LEU A 206 44.83 11.02 -5.51
N LEU A 207 44.50 12.00 -6.34
CA LEU A 207 43.12 12.51 -6.46
C LEU A 207 42.17 11.43 -6.96
N VAL A 208 42.48 10.76 -8.07
CA VAL A 208 41.64 9.67 -8.63
C VAL A 208 41.51 8.50 -7.65
N ARG A 209 42.54 8.18 -6.87
CA ARG A 209 42.44 7.18 -5.80
C ARG A 209 41.43 7.56 -4.72
N ASN A 210 41.45 8.82 -4.28
CA ASN A 210 40.52 9.30 -3.27
C ASN A 210 39.08 9.40 -3.82
N GLU A 211 38.94 9.79 -5.08
CA GLU A 211 37.69 9.79 -5.83
C GLU A 211 37.07 8.38 -5.91
N LEU A 212 37.84 7.38 -6.38
CA LEU A 212 37.43 5.98 -6.44
C LEU A 212 37.13 5.40 -5.04
N LYS A 213 37.88 5.83 -4.00
CA LYS A 213 37.55 5.46 -2.62
C LYS A 213 36.17 6.00 -2.20
N SER A 214 35.85 7.27 -2.50
CA SER A 214 34.53 7.82 -2.22
C SER A 214 33.41 7.08 -2.96
N ILE A 215 33.67 6.62 -4.18
CA ILE A 215 32.73 5.79 -4.97
C ILE A 215 32.49 4.43 -4.29
N VAL A 216 33.55 3.75 -3.83
CA VAL A 216 33.44 2.49 -3.07
C VAL A 216 32.71 2.69 -1.73
N ASP A 217 33.09 3.72 -0.96
CA ASP A 217 32.47 4.04 0.33
C ASP A 217 30.98 4.40 0.19
N ALA A 218 30.59 4.95 -0.97
CA ALA A 218 29.21 5.25 -1.33
C ALA A 218 28.46 4.05 -1.96
N GLU A 219 29.06 2.86 -2.04
CA GLU A 219 28.49 1.69 -2.72
C GLU A 219 28.06 1.97 -4.18
N ALA A 220 28.82 2.80 -4.89
CA ALA A 220 28.60 3.20 -6.28
C ALA A 220 29.61 2.53 -7.24
N LEU A 221 29.41 2.69 -8.56
CA LEU A 221 30.25 2.13 -9.62
C LEU A 221 30.69 3.23 -10.60
N SER A 222 32.01 3.42 -10.75
CA SER A 222 32.59 4.11 -11.90
C SER A 222 32.76 3.15 -13.07
N ILE A 223 32.47 3.64 -14.27
CA ILE A 223 32.55 2.87 -15.51
C ILE A 223 33.48 3.65 -16.44
N VAL A 224 34.69 3.13 -16.60
CA VAL A 224 35.87 3.91 -17.05
C VAL A 224 36.38 3.34 -18.38
N ALA A 225 36.50 4.20 -19.38
CA ALA A 225 37.01 3.82 -20.70
C ALA A 225 38.49 3.39 -20.66
N THR A 226 38.86 2.29 -21.33
CA THR A 226 40.26 1.84 -21.36
C THR A 226 41.17 2.80 -22.14
N GLY A 227 40.70 3.36 -23.26
CA GLY A 227 41.45 4.31 -24.08
C GLY A 227 41.57 3.88 -25.54
N ASN A 228 42.20 4.73 -26.35
CA ASN A 228 42.10 4.72 -27.82
C ASN A 228 43.48 4.74 -28.51
N ASN A 229 44.51 4.15 -27.89
CA ASN A 229 45.91 4.28 -28.33
C ASN A 229 46.45 2.99 -28.96
N ALA A 230 45.56 2.08 -29.39
CA ALA A 230 45.87 0.76 -29.92
C ALA A 230 46.73 -0.14 -29.00
N GLY A 231 46.78 0.17 -27.70
CA GLY A 231 47.74 -0.36 -26.75
C GLY A 231 47.36 -1.72 -26.14
N SER A 232 48.39 -2.42 -25.64
CA SER A 232 48.27 -3.70 -24.92
C SER A 232 47.89 -3.53 -23.43
N THR A 233 47.72 -2.30 -22.96
CA THR A 233 47.37 -1.97 -21.57
C THR A 233 46.41 -0.77 -21.58
N PRO A 234 45.48 -0.67 -20.62
CA PRO A 234 44.52 0.42 -20.56
C PRO A 234 45.15 1.69 -19.95
N SER A 235 44.42 2.80 -19.99
CA SER A 235 44.84 4.06 -19.42
C SER A 235 44.94 4.00 -17.87
N PRO A 236 45.86 4.75 -17.25
CA PRO A 236 46.14 4.72 -15.81
C PRO A 236 44.93 4.95 -14.89
N ASN A 237 43.91 5.67 -15.36
CA ASN A 237 42.67 5.89 -14.62
C ASN A 237 41.96 4.54 -14.28
N THR A 238 42.09 3.53 -15.15
CA THR A 238 41.58 2.17 -14.88
C THR A 238 42.49 1.37 -13.95
N GLN A 239 43.79 1.69 -13.90
CA GLN A 239 44.82 0.94 -13.19
C GLN A 239 45.00 1.38 -11.73
N ILE A 240 44.19 2.31 -11.22
CA ILE A 240 44.30 2.88 -9.86
C ILE A 240 44.39 1.80 -8.75
N PRO A 241 43.60 0.71 -8.74
CA PRO A 241 43.78 -0.38 -7.77
C PRO A 241 45.17 -1.02 -7.82
N LEU A 242 45.78 -1.12 -9.01
CA LEU A 242 47.13 -1.68 -9.22
C LEU A 242 48.23 -0.68 -8.86
N ILE A 243 48.08 0.59 -9.27
CA ILE A 243 49.01 1.68 -8.96
C ILE A 243 49.20 1.80 -7.44
N PHE A 244 48.13 1.67 -6.66
CA PHE A 244 48.18 1.79 -5.20
C PHE A 244 48.29 0.45 -4.45
N GLY A 245 48.13 -0.69 -5.12
CA GLY A 245 48.16 -2.02 -4.49
C GLY A 245 46.97 -2.27 -3.55
N ASP A 246 45.81 -1.69 -3.88
CA ASP A 246 44.63 -1.63 -3.02
C ASP A 246 43.45 -2.31 -3.71
N ALA A 247 43.29 -3.61 -3.45
CA ALA A 247 42.24 -4.44 -4.06
C ALA A 247 40.82 -4.01 -3.65
N SER A 248 40.65 -3.27 -2.53
CA SER A 248 39.33 -2.79 -2.11
C SER A 248 38.73 -1.80 -3.11
N LEU A 249 39.58 -1.05 -3.81
CA LEU A 249 39.19 -0.09 -4.85
C LEU A 249 38.57 -0.75 -6.08
N GLN A 250 38.86 -2.04 -6.34
CA GLN A 250 38.26 -2.79 -7.45
C GLN A 250 36.73 -2.85 -7.33
N LYS A 251 36.17 -2.76 -6.12
CA LYS A 251 34.72 -2.88 -5.89
C LYS A 251 33.87 -1.75 -6.48
N GLY A 252 34.51 -0.63 -6.85
CA GLY A 252 33.85 0.57 -7.35
C GLY A 252 34.26 0.97 -8.76
N ILE A 253 34.98 0.13 -9.51
CA ILE A 253 35.46 0.44 -10.87
C ILE A 253 35.25 -0.70 -11.86
N LEU A 254 34.64 -0.40 -13.02
CA LEU A 254 34.49 -1.32 -14.15
C LEU A 254 35.16 -0.69 -15.37
N ALA A 255 36.24 -1.31 -15.84
CA ALA A 255 36.94 -0.87 -17.03
C ALA A 255 36.19 -1.34 -18.29
N VAL A 256 36.14 -0.51 -19.34
CA VAL A 256 35.41 -0.83 -20.57
C VAL A 256 36.26 -0.58 -21.80
N THR A 257 36.56 -1.65 -22.53
CA THR A 257 37.19 -1.59 -23.86
C THR A 257 36.13 -1.59 -24.97
N GLY A 258 36.57 -1.21 -26.16
CA GLY A 258 35.75 -1.15 -27.36
C GLY A 258 36.01 -2.32 -28.29
N TYR A 259 35.02 -2.61 -29.13
CA TYR A 259 35.21 -3.39 -30.36
C TYR A 259 34.30 -2.86 -31.47
N ILE A 260 34.61 -3.18 -32.73
CA ILE A 260 33.73 -2.96 -33.88
C ILE A 260 33.38 -4.31 -34.49
N PRO A 261 32.11 -4.77 -34.40
CA PRO A 261 31.67 -6.00 -35.04
C PRO A 261 32.06 -6.04 -36.53
N GLU A 262 32.50 -7.22 -36.98
CA GLU A 262 32.77 -7.52 -38.41
C GLU A 262 33.87 -6.66 -39.07
N TRP A 263 34.71 -5.97 -38.29
CA TRP A 263 35.81 -5.17 -38.85
C TRP A 263 37.00 -6.01 -39.30
N VAL A 264 37.39 -5.89 -40.58
CA VAL A 264 38.47 -6.69 -41.21
C VAL A 264 39.65 -5.79 -41.65
N GLY A 265 40.10 -4.91 -40.76
CA GLY A 265 41.25 -4.02 -41.00
C GLY A 265 42.62 -4.73 -40.94
N GLN A 266 43.70 -4.01 -41.25
CA GLN A 266 45.07 -4.57 -41.32
C GLN A 266 45.67 -5.00 -39.96
N GLU A 267 44.95 -4.83 -38.86
CA GLU A 267 45.46 -5.04 -37.51
C GLU A 267 45.53 -6.51 -37.07
N GLY A 268 44.88 -7.41 -37.82
CA GLY A 268 44.86 -8.87 -37.61
C GLY A 268 46.24 -9.56 -37.62
N ASN A 269 47.34 -8.82 -37.70
CA ASN A 269 48.70 -9.32 -37.59
C ASN A 269 49.27 -9.26 -36.15
N GLU A 270 48.71 -8.43 -35.27
CA GLU A 270 49.22 -8.23 -33.89
C GLU A 270 48.13 -8.24 -32.81
N ARG A 271 46.86 -8.07 -33.20
CA ARG A 271 45.69 -8.13 -32.30
C ARG A 271 44.44 -8.57 -33.07
N PRO A 272 43.35 -8.98 -32.38
CA PRO A 272 42.07 -9.21 -33.04
C PRO A 272 41.60 -7.97 -33.80
N ALA A 273 41.07 -8.13 -35.02
CA ALA A 273 40.87 -7.01 -35.93
C ALA A 273 39.82 -6.01 -35.41
N GLU A 274 38.74 -6.48 -34.77
CA GLU A 274 37.71 -5.64 -34.15
C GLU A 274 38.23 -4.65 -33.08
N MET A 275 39.48 -4.78 -32.63
CA MET A 275 40.12 -3.83 -31.73
C MET A 275 40.38 -2.43 -32.33
N TYR A 276 40.39 -2.26 -33.66
CA TYR A 276 40.57 -1.02 -34.45
C TYR A 276 41.44 0.14 -33.90
N LEU A 277 41.05 0.78 -32.80
CA LEU A 277 41.84 1.83 -32.12
C LEU A 277 41.87 1.68 -30.59
N PHE A 278 41.07 0.77 -30.03
CA PHE A 278 40.85 0.62 -28.59
C PHE A 278 42.04 -0.03 -27.89
N ASP A 279 42.27 0.32 -26.63
CA ASP A 279 43.24 -0.33 -25.76
C ASP A 279 42.68 -1.60 -25.13
N LYS A 280 43.51 -2.64 -25.03
CA LYS A 280 43.19 -3.90 -24.35
C LYS A 280 42.88 -3.65 -22.87
N CYS A 281 42.03 -4.51 -22.31
CA CYS A 281 41.85 -4.62 -20.86
C CYS A 281 43.17 -4.90 -20.11
N GLY A 282 44.08 -5.67 -20.72
CA GLY A 282 45.42 -5.96 -20.22
C GLY A 282 45.42 -6.40 -18.75
N ASN A 283 46.22 -5.73 -17.94
CA ASN A 283 46.38 -6.03 -16.51
C ASN A 283 45.15 -5.75 -15.64
N VAL A 284 44.06 -5.14 -16.16
CA VAL A 284 42.81 -4.92 -15.42
C VAL A 284 41.67 -5.87 -15.85
N ALA A 285 41.95 -6.87 -16.69
CA ALA A 285 40.98 -7.81 -17.25
C ALA A 285 39.96 -8.40 -16.27
N VAL A 286 40.36 -8.66 -15.01
CA VAL A 286 39.50 -9.21 -13.95
C VAL A 286 38.31 -8.30 -13.57
N TYR A 287 38.41 -6.98 -13.79
CA TYR A 287 37.32 -6.01 -13.64
C TYR A 287 37.06 -5.21 -14.94
N CYS A 288 37.27 -5.85 -16.10
CA CYS A 288 37.10 -5.23 -17.41
C CYS A 288 36.11 -6.01 -18.28
N MET A 289 35.42 -5.33 -19.19
CA MET A 289 34.55 -5.92 -20.20
C MET A 289 34.58 -5.13 -21.52
N SER A 290 34.00 -5.69 -22.58
CA SER A 290 33.86 -5.06 -23.89
C SER A 290 32.43 -4.57 -24.16
N ALA A 291 32.31 -3.51 -24.96
CA ALA A 291 31.06 -3.09 -25.58
C ALA A 291 31.35 -2.42 -26.94
N PRO A 292 30.35 -2.28 -27.84
CA PRO A 292 30.56 -1.63 -29.13
C PRO A 292 31.17 -0.22 -29.00
N GLY A 293 32.37 -0.06 -29.54
CA GLY A 293 33.20 1.16 -29.41
C GLY A 293 32.90 2.23 -30.45
N TYR A 294 31.63 2.39 -30.83
CA TYR A 294 31.18 3.38 -31.81
C TYR A 294 29.79 3.91 -31.47
N VAL A 295 29.40 5.07 -31.99
CA VAL A 295 28.00 5.55 -31.93
C VAL A 295 27.59 6.08 -33.29
N ASP A 296 26.46 5.59 -33.78
CA ASP A 296 25.74 6.16 -34.92
C ASP A 296 24.81 7.25 -34.37
N TYR A 297 24.89 8.48 -34.88
CA TYR A 297 24.09 9.60 -34.39
C TYR A 297 23.51 10.45 -35.53
N PRO A 298 22.26 10.94 -35.38
CA PRO A 298 21.71 11.92 -36.29
C PRO A 298 22.46 13.25 -36.13
N VAL A 299 22.94 13.79 -37.25
CA VAL A 299 23.62 15.09 -37.28
C VAL A 299 22.57 16.18 -37.07
N ALA A 300 22.70 16.97 -36.01
CA ALA A 300 21.72 17.98 -35.65
C ALA A 300 21.44 18.96 -36.81
N GLY A 301 20.15 19.17 -37.13
CA GLY A 301 19.72 20.01 -38.26
C GLY A 301 19.85 19.37 -39.64
N SER A 302 20.20 18.09 -39.73
CA SER A 302 20.36 17.32 -40.97
C SER A 302 19.54 16.03 -40.95
N SER A 303 19.30 15.44 -42.13
CA SER A 303 18.76 14.08 -42.27
C SER A 303 19.87 13.01 -42.36
N ALA A 304 21.14 13.40 -42.24
CA ALA A 304 22.27 12.50 -42.27
C ALA A 304 22.54 11.87 -40.89
N SER A 305 23.04 10.64 -40.90
CA SER A 305 23.60 9.96 -39.72
C SER A 305 25.11 9.81 -39.92
N GLU A 306 25.87 10.06 -38.86
CA GLU A 306 27.33 9.91 -38.82
C GLU A 306 27.73 8.87 -37.78
N ARG A 307 28.92 8.27 -37.93
CA ARG A 307 29.50 7.35 -36.96
C ARG A 307 30.76 7.95 -36.34
N SER A 308 30.82 7.95 -35.01
CA SER A 308 32.06 8.23 -34.25
C SER A 308 32.57 6.96 -33.57
N HIS A 309 33.87 6.89 -33.31
CA HIS A 309 34.56 5.72 -32.75
C HIS A 309 35.37 6.09 -31.50
N GLY A 310 35.37 5.21 -30.50
CA GLY A 310 36.09 5.37 -29.24
C GLY A 310 35.55 4.49 -28.11
N THR A 311 36.40 4.10 -27.17
CA THR A 311 35.98 3.49 -25.89
C THR A 311 35.03 4.38 -25.11
N SER A 312 35.05 5.69 -25.37
CA SER A 312 34.07 6.68 -24.92
C SER A 312 32.63 6.33 -25.27
N PHE A 313 32.36 5.48 -26.27
CA PHE A 313 31.02 5.01 -26.62
C PHE A 313 30.74 3.58 -26.10
N ALA A 314 31.76 2.84 -25.71
CA ALA A 314 31.63 1.54 -25.06
C ALA A 314 31.23 1.71 -23.57
N ALA A 315 31.93 2.58 -22.84
CA ALA A 315 31.64 2.89 -21.42
C ALA A 315 30.17 3.32 -21.14
N PRO A 316 29.54 4.25 -21.90
CA PRO A 316 28.15 4.64 -21.65
C PRO A 316 27.15 3.52 -21.93
N ARG A 317 27.46 2.56 -22.82
CA ARG A 317 26.61 1.38 -23.01
C ARG A 317 26.61 0.49 -21.77
N VAL A 318 27.78 0.25 -21.18
CA VAL A 318 27.91 -0.50 -19.93
C VAL A 318 27.23 0.23 -18.77
N ALA A 319 27.30 1.56 -18.72
CA ALA A 319 26.54 2.37 -17.76
C ALA A 319 25.03 2.30 -17.97
N GLY A 320 24.56 2.26 -19.22
CA GLY A 320 23.16 1.95 -19.53
C GLY A 320 22.79 0.53 -19.11
N GLY A 321 23.66 -0.46 -19.32
CA GLY A 321 23.46 -1.83 -18.84
C GLY A 321 23.32 -1.89 -17.32
N ALA A 322 24.21 -1.23 -16.59
CA ALA A 322 24.12 -1.07 -15.12
C ALA A 322 22.79 -0.43 -14.69
N SER A 323 22.34 0.60 -15.42
CA SER A 323 21.06 1.29 -15.17
C SER A 323 19.87 0.34 -15.32
N ARG A 324 19.85 -0.47 -16.39
CA ARG A 324 18.80 -1.48 -16.63
C ARG A 324 18.78 -2.58 -15.55
N VAL A 325 19.94 -2.99 -15.05
CA VAL A 325 20.03 -3.96 -13.93
C VAL A 325 19.54 -3.33 -12.62
N GLN A 326 19.97 -2.10 -12.31
CA GLN A 326 19.55 -1.40 -11.08
C GLN A 326 18.05 -1.06 -11.09
N ALA A 327 17.43 -0.86 -12.26
CA ALA A 327 15.99 -0.68 -12.38
C ALA A 327 15.19 -1.94 -11.97
N VAL A 328 15.75 -3.15 -12.19
CA VAL A 328 15.16 -4.42 -11.76
C VAL A 328 15.53 -4.74 -10.31
N TYR A 329 16.74 -4.40 -9.87
CA TYR A 329 17.25 -4.66 -8.53
C TYR A 329 17.76 -3.37 -7.85
N PRO A 330 16.87 -2.47 -7.35
CA PRO A 330 17.27 -1.15 -6.83
C PRO A 330 18.18 -1.19 -5.60
N TRP A 331 18.24 -2.32 -4.91
CA TRP A 331 19.11 -2.59 -3.76
C TRP A 331 20.55 -2.99 -4.15
N MET A 332 20.84 -3.24 -5.44
CA MET A 332 22.19 -3.60 -5.86
C MET A 332 23.16 -2.42 -5.69
N THR A 333 24.19 -2.66 -4.88
CA THR A 333 25.38 -1.82 -4.78
C THR A 333 26.12 -1.79 -6.12
N GLY A 334 26.98 -0.79 -6.32
CA GLY A 334 27.86 -0.73 -7.49
C GLY A 334 28.70 -2.00 -7.71
N TYR A 335 29.09 -2.67 -6.62
CA TYR A 335 29.80 -3.94 -6.70
C TYR A 335 28.90 -5.12 -7.12
N ASN A 336 27.65 -5.17 -6.65
CA ASN A 336 26.67 -6.16 -7.13
C ASN A 336 26.34 -5.94 -8.62
N LEU A 337 26.27 -4.68 -9.08
CA LEU A 337 26.12 -4.34 -10.50
C LEU A 337 27.33 -4.80 -11.31
N GLN A 338 28.56 -4.52 -10.84
CA GLN A 338 29.79 -4.98 -11.49
C GLN A 338 29.81 -6.51 -11.63
N GLN A 339 29.62 -7.26 -10.53
CA GLN A 339 29.62 -8.73 -10.60
C GLN A 339 28.52 -9.26 -11.53
N THR A 340 27.33 -8.67 -11.49
CA THR A 340 26.24 -9.05 -12.39
C THR A 340 26.61 -8.83 -13.87
N LEU A 341 27.13 -7.65 -14.23
CA LEU A 341 27.50 -7.32 -15.61
C LEU A 341 28.66 -8.18 -16.14
N LEU A 342 29.71 -8.34 -15.34
CA LEU A 342 30.88 -9.15 -15.73
C LEU A 342 30.50 -10.62 -15.91
N THR A 343 29.78 -11.22 -14.96
CA THR A 343 29.48 -12.66 -14.99
C THR A 343 28.38 -13.03 -15.99
N THR A 344 27.59 -12.04 -16.43
CA THR A 344 26.57 -12.26 -17.47
C THR A 344 27.04 -11.91 -18.87
N ALA A 345 28.23 -11.30 -19.03
CA ALA A 345 28.82 -10.99 -20.34
C ALA A 345 28.83 -12.19 -21.30
N THR A 346 28.74 -11.88 -22.60
CA THR A 346 28.93 -12.87 -23.67
C THR A 346 30.42 -13.01 -23.92
N TYR A 347 30.98 -14.18 -23.60
CA TYR A 347 32.41 -14.43 -23.75
C TYR A 347 32.90 -14.13 -25.18
N HIS A 348 33.89 -13.23 -25.29
CA HIS A 348 34.46 -12.78 -26.55
C HIS A 348 35.93 -13.26 -26.60
N THR A 349 36.24 -14.27 -27.40
CA THR A 349 37.60 -14.82 -27.50
C THR A 349 38.57 -13.80 -28.10
N ASP A 350 39.79 -13.74 -27.57
CA ASP A 350 40.88 -12.94 -28.16
C ASP A 350 41.91 -13.78 -28.92
N GLY A 351 41.60 -15.06 -29.15
CA GLY A 351 42.34 -15.90 -30.08
C GLY A 351 41.99 -15.55 -31.52
N TYR A 352 43.00 -15.31 -32.35
CA TYR A 352 42.85 -14.88 -33.75
C TYR A 352 43.90 -15.54 -34.64
N THR A 353 43.63 -15.65 -35.93
CA THR A 353 44.63 -16.08 -36.93
C THR A 353 45.31 -14.88 -37.55
N ARG A 354 46.64 -14.90 -37.62
CA ARG A 354 47.44 -13.88 -38.30
C ARG A 354 48.22 -14.45 -39.47
N TYR A 355 48.48 -13.60 -40.47
CA TYR A 355 49.30 -13.97 -41.61
C TYR A 355 50.74 -14.29 -41.17
N ASP A 356 51.27 -15.41 -41.65
CA ASP A 356 52.64 -15.86 -41.37
C ASP A 356 53.53 -15.57 -42.59
N ALA A 357 54.23 -14.44 -42.53
CA ALA A 357 55.11 -14.02 -43.61
C ALA A 357 56.35 -14.92 -43.78
N GLU A 358 56.74 -15.69 -42.76
CA GLU A 358 57.95 -16.52 -42.77
C GLU A 358 57.68 -17.90 -43.39
N ASN A 359 56.47 -18.45 -43.19
CA ASN A 359 56.06 -19.73 -43.77
C ASN A 359 55.18 -19.60 -45.03
N SER A 360 54.80 -18.38 -45.44
CA SER A 360 54.14 -18.14 -46.73
C SER A 360 55.14 -18.15 -47.88
N TYR A 361 54.80 -18.80 -48.99
CA TYR A 361 55.71 -18.94 -50.13
C TYR A 361 55.01 -18.87 -51.49
N TYR A 362 55.79 -18.59 -52.54
CA TYR A 362 55.34 -18.70 -53.93
C TYR A 362 55.82 -20.03 -54.52
N GLU A 363 54.90 -20.88 -54.96
CA GLU A 363 55.19 -22.02 -55.80
C GLU A 363 55.30 -21.57 -57.25
N ILE A 364 56.46 -21.82 -57.88
CA ILE A 364 56.69 -21.48 -59.28
C ILE A 364 56.32 -22.69 -60.17
N ILE A 365 55.22 -22.55 -60.92
CA ILE A 365 54.76 -23.58 -61.84
C ILE A 365 55.61 -23.53 -63.12
N ARG A 366 56.04 -24.72 -63.58
CA ARG A 366 56.83 -24.89 -64.80
C ARG A 366 56.19 -25.88 -65.75
N ASP A 367 56.42 -25.71 -67.05
CA ASP A 367 56.05 -26.69 -68.07
C ASP A 367 57.02 -27.89 -68.12
N SER A 368 56.73 -28.85 -69.01
CA SER A 368 57.56 -30.05 -69.23
C SER A 368 58.97 -29.76 -69.74
N ASP A 369 59.20 -28.56 -70.29
CA ASP A 369 60.49 -28.13 -70.84
C ASP A 369 61.26 -27.26 -69.83
N GLY A 370 60.67 -26.99 -68.65
CA GLY A 370 61.27 -26.28 -67.52
C GLY A 370 61.00 -24.76 -67.47
N ASN A 371 60.26 -24.21 -68.43
CA ASN A 371 59.94 -22.79 -68.47
C ASN A 371 58.90 -22.44 -67.41
N VAL A 372 59.00 -21.25 -66.81
CA VAL A 372 58.01 -20.76 -65.84
C VAL A 372 56.73 -20.39 -66.57
N THR A 373 55.62 -21.03 -66.22
CA THR A 373 54.29 -20.78 -66.79
C THR A 373 53.35 -20.07 -65.81
N GLY A 374 53.69 -20.00 -64.52
CA GLY A 374 52.96 -19.22 -63.53
C GLY A 374 53.58 -19.26 -62.14
N SER A 375 52.95 -18.58 -61.20
CA SER A 375 53.28 -18.65 -59.77
C SER A 375 52.00 -18.66 -58.93
N VAL A 376 51.89 -19.59 -58.00
CA VAL A 376 50.79 -19.65 -57.02
C VAL A 376 51.33 -19.18 -55.67
N PHE A 377 50.59 -18.29 -55.02
CA PHE A 377 50.91 -17.84 -53.67
C PHE A 377 50.22 -18.74 -52.65
N HIS A 378 50.99 -19.33 -51.74
CA HIS A 378 50.53 -20.17 -50.64
C HIS A 378 50.68 -19.40 -49.33
N PRO A 379 49.62 -18.75 -48.82
CA PRO A 379 49.65 -18.07 -47.53
C PRO A 379 49.61 -19.09 -46.38
N ALA A 380 50.50 -18.93 -45.42
CA ALA A 380 50.46 -19.57 -44.12
C ALA A 380 49.84 -18.62 -43.07
N TYR A 381 49.32 -19.20 -41.99
CA TYR A 381 48.71 -18.45 -40.89
C TYR A 381 49.11 -19.05 -39.53
N ILE A 382 49.40 -18.20 -38.55
CA ILE A 382 49.62 -18.57 -37.15
C ILE A 382 48.32 -18.34 -36.38
N SER A 383 47.82 -19.38 -35.71
CA SER A 383 46.77 -19.23 -34.70
C SER A 383 47.36 -18.74 -33.39
N VAL A 384 46.97 -17.54 -32.96
CA VAL A 384 47.24 -17.02 -31.62
C VAL A 384 46.18 -17.57 -30.68
N ALA A 385 46.61 -18.17 -29.57
CA ALA A 385 45.71 -18.76 -28.58
C ALA A 385 45.02 -17.68 -27.73
N ASP A 386 43.80 -17.98 -27.31
CA ASP A 386 43.02 -17.17 -26.37
C ASP A 386 43.78 -17.02 -25.03
N THR A 387 43.90 -15.79 -24.54
CA THR A 387 44.67 -15.46 -23.34
C THR A 387 43.95 -15.78 -22.03
N ALA A 388 42.68 -16.19 -22.03
CA ALA A 388 41.94 -16.52 -20.82
C ALA A 388 42.64 -17.59 -19.96
N ASN A 389 43.28 -18.59 -20.58
CA ASN A 389 44.06 -19.61 -19.88
C ASN A 389 43.27 -20.30 -18.73
N GLY A 390 41.98 -20.55 -18.93
CA GLY A 390 41.08 -21.17 -17.94
C GLY A 390 40.40 -20.19 -16.96
N ARG A 391 40.70 -18.89 -17.03
CA ARG A 391 39.92 -17.82 -16.38
C ARG A 391 38.59 -17.60 -17.15
N PRO A 392 37.55 -17.01 -16.53
CA PRO A 392 36.33 -16.62 -17.23
C PRO A 392 36.47 -15.32 -18.06
N TYR A 393 37.68 -14.77 -18.15
CA TYR A 393 38.02 -13.53 -18.86
C TYR A 393 39.40 -13.63 -19.52
N ASN A 394 39.63 -12.91 -20.61
CA ASN A 394 40.92 -12.80 -21.30
C ASN A 394 41.52 -11.39 -21.19
N ASP A 395 42.80 -11.26 -21.54
CA ASP A 395 43.57 -10.02 -21.36
C ASP A 395 43.25 -8.96 -22.44
N THR A 396 42.41 -9.25 -23.44
CA THR A 396 42.03 -8.29 -24.48
C THR A 396 40.67 -7.66 -24.20
N PHE A 397 39.61 -8.48 -24.13
CA PHE A 397 38.20 -8.07 -23.96
C PHE A 397 37.70 -8.21 -22.52
N GLY A 398 38.54 -8.68 -21.60
CA GLY A 398 38.13 -8.94 -20.22
C GLY A 398 37.10 -10.07 -20.19
N TRP A 399 36.00 -9.87 -19.49
CA TRP A 399 34.90 -10.84 -19.39
C TRP A 399 34.09 -11.00 -20.69
N GLY A 400 34.36 -10.19 -21.72
CA GLY A 400 33.64 -10.19 -22.98
C GLY A 400 32.50 -9.17 -23.03
N ASP A 401 31.59 -9.36 -23.97
CA ASP A 401 30.65 -8.33 -24.41
C ASP A 401 29.47 -8.12 -23.45
N LEU A 402 29.10 -6.85 -23.26
CA LEU A 402 27.90 -6.46 -22.51
C LEU A 402 26.63 -7.19 -22.99
N ASN A 403 26.05 -8.00 -22.10
CA ASN A 403 24.80 -8.71 -22.34
C ASN A 403 23.71 -8.26 -21.35
N VAL A 404 23.01 -7.18 -21.69
CA VAL A 404 21.98 -6.57 -20.81
C VAL A 404 20.82 -7.53 -20.56
N GLU A 405 20.38 -8.29 -21.56
CA GLU A 405 19.25 -9.24 -21.45
C GLU A 405 19.52 -10.39 -20.48
N LYS A 406 20.78 -10.81 -20.35
CA LYS A 406 21.21 -11.78 -19.34
C LYS A 406 21.46 -11.11 -17.99
N ALA A 407 22.01 -9.90 -17.96
CA ALA A 407 22.28 -9.14 -16.73
C ALA A 407 21.00 -8.81 -15.93
N VAL A 408 19.90 -8.45 -16.60
CA VAL A 408 18.60 -8.17 -15.94
C VAL A 408 17.91 -9.42 -15.36
N LYS A 409 18.49 -10.61 -15.55
CA LYS A 409 18.04 -11.88 -14.93
C LYS A 409 18.86 -12.25 -13.68
N GLY A 410 19.72 -11.35 -13.21
CA GLY A 410 20.62 -11.55 -12.07
C GLY A 410 22.03 -11.99 -12.48
N PRO A 411 22.95 -12.18 -11.52
CA PRO A 411 24.30 -12.70 -11.81
C PRO A 411 24.25 -14.10 -12.42
N ALA A 412 25.35 -14.56 -13.03
CA ALA A 412 25.50 -15.95 -13.50
C ALA A 412 26.74 -16.67 -12.90
N MET A 413 27.53 -15.97 -12.07
CA MET A 413 28.61 -16.56 -11.30
C MET A 413 28.85 -15.78 -10.00
N PHE A 414 29.20 -16.46 -8.92
CA PHE A 414 29.78 -15.87 -7.71
C PHE A 414 31.30 -16.11 -7.73
N TYR A 415 32.04 -15.15 -8.31
CA TYR A 415 33.44 -15.32 -8.70
C TYR A 415 34.46 -14.69 -7.74
N ALA A 416 34.17 -13.55 -7.13
CA ALA A 416 35.15 -12.75 -6.41
C ALA A 416 35.03 -12.85 -4.88
N ASP A 417 33.80 -12.85 -4.37
CA ASP A 417 33.44 -13.08 -2.97
C ASP A 417 31.97 -13.55 -2.87
N ASN A 418 31.47 -13.72 -1.65
CA ASN A 418 30.06 -14.08 -1.43
C ASN A 418 29.14 -12.94 -1.86
N PHE A 419 28.28 -13.22 -2.84
CA PHE A 419 27.31 -12.25 -3.34
C PHE A 419 26.31 -11.91 -2.24
N THR A 420 26.18 -10.63 -1.88
CA THR A 420 25.36 -10.19 -0.75
C THR A 420 24.11 -9.44 -1.22
N ALA A 421 22.96 -10.09 -1.05
CA ALA A 421 21.64 -9.53 -1.32
C ALA A 421 21.08 -8.82 -0.07
N ARG A 422 21.29 -7.50 -0.02
CA ARG A 422 20.80 -6.58 1.04
C ARG A 422 19.37 -6.11 0.73
N LEU A 423 18.37 -6.95 0.96
CA LEU A 423 16.98 -6.63 0.60
C LEU A 423 16.33 -5.66 1.61
N THR A 424 15.61 -4.67 1.10
CA THR A 424 14.94 -3.62 1.91
C THR A 424 13.43 -3.52 1.71
N ALA A 425 12.91 -4.11 0.63
CA ALA A 425 11.50 -4.40 0.31
C ALA A 425 11.45 -5.05 -1.08
N GLY A 426 10.29 -5.59 -1.48
CA GLY A 426 9.98 -6.00 -2.86
C GLY A 426 10.31 -7.46 -3.20
N ASP A 427 9.79 -7.93 -4.33
CA ASP A 427 9.98 -9.27 -4.88
C ASP A 427 10.89 -9.22 -6.12
N TYR A 428 11.94 -10.05 -6.11
CA TYR A 428 12.99 -10.11 -7.13
C TYR A 428 13.30 -11.54 -7.54
N THR A 429 13.62 -11.78 -8.81
CA THR A 429 14.00 -13.11 -9.32
C THR A 429 15.39 -13.10 -9.92
N PHE A 430 16.25 -14.03 -9.51
CA PHE A 430 17.43 -14.45 -10.27
C PHE A 430 17.08 -15.71 -11.08
N ALA A 431 17.06 -15.55 -12.39
CA ALA A 431 16.61 -16.57 -13.35
C ALA A 431 17.74 -17.17 -14.21
N ASN A 432 18.97 -16.72 -14.02
CA ASN A 432 20.15 -17.37 -14.59
C ASN A 432 20.57 -18.58 -13.74
N ASP A 433 21.25 -19.54 -14.36
CA ASP A 433 22.01 -20.56 -13.64
C ASP A 433 23.28 -19.92 -13.06
N ILE A 434 23.43 -19.94 -11.72
CA ILE A 434 24.57 -19.31 -11.04
C ILE A 434 25.64 -20.34 -10.69
N SER A 435 26.85 -20.12 -11.17
CA SER A 435 28.05 -20.95 -10.93
C SER A 435 29.06 -20.26 -9.98
N GLY A 436 30.25 -20.84 -9.77
CA GLY A 436 31.36 -20.19 -9.06
C GLY A 436 31.77 -20.85 -7.75
N ASP A 437 32.80 -20.31 -7.10
CA ASP A 437 33.37 -20.89 -5.87
C ASP A 437 32.78 -20.28 -4.58
N TYR A 438 32.12 -19.12 -4.68
CA TYR A 438 31.57 -18.39 -3.54
C TYR A 438 30.07 -18.62 -3.35
N GLY A 439 29.52 -18.18 -2.23
CA GLY A 439 28.13 -18.40 -1.82
C GLY A 439 27.24 -17.16 -1.93
N LEU A 440 25.97 -17.32 -1.51
CA LEU A 440 24.97 -16.25 -1.45
C LEU A 440 24.67 -15.88 0.00
N ILE A 441 24.71 -14.58 0.33
CA ILE A 441 24.25 -14.06 1.62
C ILE A 441 22.97 -13.24 1.39
N VAL A 442 21.85 -13.68 1.95
CA VAL A 442 20.59 -12.93 1.99
C VAL A 442 20.43 -12.30 3.37
N ASN A 443 20.35 -10.97 3.40
CA ASN A 443 20.22 -10.16 4.60
C ASN A 443 19.45 -8.87 4.30
N GLY A 444 19.50 -7.91 5.22
CA GLY A 444 18.85 -6.61 5.09
C GLY A 444 18.34 -6.10 6.44
N ALA A 445 17.40 -5.16 6.41
CA ALA A 445 16.69 -4.76 7.62
C ALA A 445 15.72 -5.88 8.05
N ASN A 446 15.65 -6.15 9.35
CA ASN A 446 14.74 -7.16 9.89
C ASN A 446 13.29 -6.81 9.54
N ASN A 447 12.53 -7.80 9.07
CA ASN A 447 11.12 -7.67 8.66
C ASN A 447 10.87 -6.66 7.52
N ALA A 448 11.88 -6.38 6.68
CA ALA A 448 11.74 -5.50 5.51
C ALA A 448 10.80 -6.04 4.41
N GLY A 449 10.44 -7.34 4.45
CA GLY A 449 9.54 -7.95 3.48
C GLY A 449 10.15 -8.16 2.09
N GLY A 450 11.48 -8.17 2.00
CA GLY A 450 12.18 -8.47 0.75
C GLY A 450 12.14 -9.98 0.42
N VAL A 451 11.93 -10.31 -0.84
CA VAL A 451 11.92 -11.68 -1.37
C VAL A 451 12.90 -11.78 -2.54
N LEU A 452 13.73 -12.81 -2.53
CA LEU A 452 14.58 -13.19 -3.67
C LEU A 452 14.24 -14.64 -4.08
N HIS A 453 13.82 -14.82 -5.33
CA HIS A 453 13.60 -16.13 -5.95
C HIS A 453 14.83 -16.58 -6.73
N LEU A 454 15.26 -17.84 -6.54
CA LEU A 454 16.23 -18.51 -7.40
C LEU A 454 15.50 -19.59 -8.21
N THR A 455 15.37 -19.37 -9.52
CA THR A 455 14.67 -20.31 -10.43
C THR A 455 15.62 -21.14 -11.30
N GLY A 456 16.90 -20.75 -11.39
CA GLY A 456 17.94 -21.49 -12.10
C GLY A 456 18.51 -22.72 -11.37
N ASN A 457 19.36 -23.47 -12.07
CA ASN A 457 20.14 -24.59 -11.56
C ASN A 457 21.48 -24.09 -11.03
N ASN A 458 21.52 -23.70 -9.75
CA ASN A 458 22.68 -23.03 -9.19
C ASN A 458 23.72 -24.03 -8.71
N THR A 459 24.91 -23.96 -9.32
CA THR A 459 26.05 -24.87 -9.14
C THR A 459 27.21 -24.24 -8.36
N TYR A 460 27.01 -23.05 -7.79
CA TYR A 460 28.00 -22.41 -6.94
C TYR A 460 28.33 -23.26 -5.71
N LYS A 461 29.60 -23.22 -5.27
CA LYS A 461 30.14 -24.13 -4.24
C LYS A 461 30.07 -23.58 -2.82
N GLY A 462 30.01 -22.25 -2.65
CA GLY A 462 29.96 -21.63 -1.33
C GLY A 462 28.59 -21.76 -0.67
N ASP A 463 28.55 -21.70 0.65
CA ASP A 463 27.32 -21.86 1.43
C ASP A 463 26.35 -20.68 1.25
N THR A 464 25.06 -20.97 1.32
CA THR A 464 23.98 -19.98 1.27
C THR A 464 23.53 -19.59 2.67
N GLN A 465 23.64 -18.32 3.03
CA GLN A 465 23.33 -17.81 4.37
C GLN A 465 22.12 -16.88 4.32
N ILE A 466 21.03 -17.26 4.99
CA ILE A 466 19.81 -16.46 5.11
C ILE A 466 19.70 -15.98 6.56
N THR A 467 19.86 -14.68 6.79
CA THR A 467 19.93 -14.06 8.13
C THR A 467 18.79 -13.07 8.41
N ALA A 468 18.23 -12.51 7.33
CA ALA A 468 17.01 -11.71 7.30
C ALA A 468 16.39 -11.83 5.90
N ASN A 469 15.12 -11.43 5.74
CA ASN A 469 14.36 -11.53 4.50
C ASN A 469 14.18 -12.98 3.99
N SER A 470 13.52 -13.13 2.83
CA SER A 470 13.13 -14.42 2.28
C SER A 470 13.91 -14.81 1.04
N LEU A 471 14.42 -16.05 1.03
CA LEU A 471 14.96 -16.72 -0.14
C LEU A 471 13.98 -17.83 -0.57
N TYR A 472 13.41 -17.70 -1.75
CA TYR A 472 12.60 -18.74 -2.37
C TYR A 472 13.47 -19.50 -3.38
N VAL A 473 13.54 -20.82 -3.24
CA VAL A 473 14.28 -21.70 -4.15
C VAL A 473 13.26 -22.53 -4.90
N ASP A 474 13.05 -22.18 -6.17
CA ASP A 474 12.16 -22.89 -7.09
C ASP A 474 12.95 -23.75 -8.09
N GLY A 475 14.21 -23.39 -8.34
CA GLY A 475 15.19 -24.21 -9.04
C GLY A 475 16.00 -25.08 -8.08
N SER A 476 17.34 -24.98 -8.13
CA SER A 476 18.21 -25.72 -7.21
C SER A 476 19.41 -24.91 -6.72
N ILE A 477 19.96 -25.31 -5.57
CA ILE A 477 21.24 -24.86 -5.01
C ILE A 477 22.11 -26.09 -4.78
N ALA A 478 23.36 -26.11 -5.22
CA ALA A 478 24.26 -27.27 -5.01
C ALA A 478 24.83 -27.35 -3.58
N GLY A 479 25.19 -26.21 -2.97
CA GLY A 479 25.83 -26.11 -1.65
C GLY A 479 24.88 -26.28 -0.44
N ASN A 480 25.41 -26.06 0.76
CA ASN A 480 24.61 -26.04 2.00
C ASN A 480 23.81 -24.74 2.12
N ALA A 481 22.77 -24.73 2.95
CA ALA A 481 22.10 -23.51 3.38
C ALA A 481 21.97 -23.41 4.91
N SER A 482 22.11 -22.20 5.45
CA SER A 482 21.90 -21.90 6.87
C SER A 482 20.88 -20.78 7.03
N VAL A 483 19.84 -21.02 7.82
CA VAL A 483 18.78 -20.06 8.13
C VAL A 483 18.89 -19.64 9.60
N SER A 484 18.85 -18.33 9.85
CA SER A 484 18.96 -17.75 11.19
C SER A 484 18.28 -16.38 11.27
N GLY A 485 18.14 -15.83 12.48
CA GLY A 485 17.59 -14.50 12.69
C GLY A 485 16.13 -14.40 12.22
N SER A 486 15.82 -13.39 11.41
CA SER A 486 14.51 -13.26 10.74
C SER A 486 14.57 -13.77 9.28
N GLY A 487 15.52 -14.66 8.98
CA GLY A 487 15.69 -15.27 7.66
C GLY A 487 14.65 -16.35 7.38
N THR A 488 14.19 -16.41 6.13
CA THR A 488 13.25 -17.43 5.63
C THR A 488 13.82 -18.14 4.40
N LEU A 489 13.82 -19.47 4.40
CA LEU A 489 14.06 -20.30 3.21
C LEU A 489 12.77 -21.02 2.82
N ALA A 490 12.29 -20.83 1.60
CA ALA A 490 11.04 -21.40 1.11
C ALA A 490 11.16 -21.85 -0.36
N GLY A 491 10.05 -22.29 -0.95
CA GLY A 491 9.93 -22.67 -2.37
C GLY A 491 9.75 -24.17 -2.58
N LYS A 492 9.62 -24.59 -3.84
CA LYS A 492 9.38 -25.99 -4.27
C LYS A 492 10.63 -26.72 -4.80
N GLY A 493 11.78 -26.06 -4.73
CA GLY A 493 13.03 -26.50 -5.34
C GLY A 493 13.84 -27.46 -4.47
N ARG A 494 15.14 -27.54 -4.79
CA ARG A 494 16.07 -28.49 -4.18
C ARG A 494 17.34 -27.84 -3.62
N ILE A 495 17.63 -28.10 -2.35
CA ILE A 495 18.94 -27.82 -1.73
C ILE A 495 19.80 -29.09 -1.81
N GLY A 496 20.97 -29.02 -2.42
CA GLY A 496 21.88 -30.14 -2.66
C GLY A 496 22.75 -30.49 -1.44
N GLY A 497 23.10 -29.51 -0.62
CA GLY A 497 23.81 -29.70 0.64
C GLY A 497 22.90 -29.88 1.85
N ASN A 498 23.48 -29.69 3.03
CA ASN A 498 22.76 -29.72 4.30
C ASN A 498 21.99 -28.42 4.53
N VAL A 499 20.90 -28.49 5.32
CA VAL A 499 20.15 -27.31 5.78
C VAL A 499 20.19 -27.24 7.31
N SER A 500 20.71 -26.14 7.84
CA SER A 500 20.68 -25.81 9.28
C SER A 500 19.67 -24.70 9.53
N ASN A 501 18.67 -24.92 10.39
CA ASN A 501 17.57 -24.00 10.63
C ASN A 501 17.51 -23.50 12.08
N THR A 502 17.68 -22.20 12.26
CA THR A 502 17.39 -21.43 13.49
C THR A 502 16.53 -20.19 13.21
N GLY A 503 15.94 -20.11 12.01
CA GLY A 503 14.97 -19.10 11.58
C GLY A 503 13.70 -19.80 11.07
N LEU A 504 13.26 -19.50 9.84
CA LEU A 504 12.12 -20.17 9.20
C LEU A 504 12.55 -20.98 7.95
N VAL A 505 12.22 -22.26 7.92
CA VAL A 505 12.17 -23.07 6.68
C VAL A 505 10.70 -23.37 6.37
N ALA A 506 10.28 -23.24 5.12
CA ALA A 506 8.88 -23.44 4.73
C ALA A 506 8.71 -24.22 3.43
N THR A 507 7.67 -25.05 3.35
CA THR A 507 7.05 -25.42 2.07
C THR A 507 5.96 -24.40 1.72
N THR A 508 5.54 -24.34 0.46
CA THR A 508 4.55 -23.33 -0.01
C THR A 508 3.32 -24.01 -0.60
N ALA A 509 2.34 -23.24 -1.07
CA ALA A 509 1.23 -23.78 -1.86
C ALA A 509 1.69 -24.32 -3.24
N ASP A 510 2.83 -23.86 -3.75
CA ASP A 510 3.38 -24.24 -5.06
C ASP A 510 4.17 -25.55 -5.05
N GLY A 511 4.52 -26.07 -3.86
CA GLY A 511 5.18 -27.37 -3.70
C GLY A 511 5.97 -27.54 -2.41
N GLY A 512 6.46 -28.77 -2.21
CA GLY A 512 7.35 -29.15 -1.11
C GLY A 512 8.82 -28.82 -1.40
N LEU A 513 9.52 -28.26 -0.42
CA LEU A 513 10.97 -28.05 -0.48
C LEU A 513 11.71 -29.38 -0.25
N THR A 514 12.73 -29.66 -1.06
CA THR A 514 13.58 -30.87 -0.93
C THR A 514 14.99 -30.52 -0.46
N VAL A 515 15.49 -31.23 0.56
CA VAL A 515 16.88 -31.16 1.03
C VAL A 515 17.56 -32.49 0.75
N ALA A 516 18.60 -32.50 -0.08
CA ALA A 516 19.34 -33.70 -0.43
C ALA A 516 20.33 -34.14 0.66
N GLY A 517 20.92 -33.17 1.37
CA GLY A 517 21.73 -33.42 2.56
C GLY A 517 20.88 -33.63 3.82
N ASN A 518 21.50 -33.44 4.98
CA ASN A 518 20.81 -33.54 6.27
C ASN A 518 20.06 -32.25 6.60
N TYR A 519 18.92 -32.39 7.27
CA TYR A 519 18.18 -31.28 7.87
C TYR A 519 18.41 -31.25 9.38
N THR A 520 18.79 -30.09 9.93
CA THR A 520 18.97 -29.89 11.38
C THR A 520 18.22 -28.65 11.82
N GLN A 521 17.16 -28.84 12.61
CA GLN A 521 16.43 -27.74 13.26
C GLN A 521 16.94 -27.52 14.69
N GLY A 522 17.33 -26.30 15.02
CA GLY A 522 17.64 -25.88 16.39
C GLY A 522 16.40 -25.48 17.18
N SER A 523 16.56 -25.29 18.50
CA SER A 523 15.45 -24.98 19.43
C SER A 523 14.65 -23.72 19.10
N ASN A 524 15.24 -22.77 18.37
CA ASN A 524 14.61 -21.52 17.95
C ASN A 524 14.09 -21.58 16.50
N GLY A 525 14.36 -22.68 15.79
CA GLY A 525 13.92 -22.86 14.41
C GLY A 525 12.43 -23.18 14.31
N LEU A 526 11.84 -22.70 13.23
CA LEU A 526 10.48 -23.00 12.79
C LEU A 526 10.55 -23.71 11.44
N LEU A 527 9.91 -24.88 11.34
CA LEU A 527 9.54 -25.48 10.05
C LEU A 527 8.06 -25.19 9.83
N SER A 528 7.69 -24.66 8.67
CA SER A 528 6.29 -24.46 8.26
C SER A 528 5.98 -25.38 7.09
N VAL A 529 5.15 -26.40 7.30
CA VAL A 529 4.73 -27.32 6.22
C VAL A 529 3.32 -26.97 5.77
N THR A 530 3.17 -26.55 4.52
CA THR A 530 1.85 -26.46 3.87
C THR A 530 1.30 -27.86 3.61
N LEU A 531 0.06 -28.12 4.03
CA LEU A 531 -0.62 -29.39 3.78
C LEU A 531 -0.65 -29.73 2.28
N ALA A 532 -0.67 -31.03 1.96
CA ALA A 532 -0.42 -31.63 0.65
C ALA A 532 0.99 -31.40 0.02
N ASN A 533 1.84 -30.55 0.62
CA ASN A 533 3.17 -30.21 0.13
C ASN A 533 4.25 -30.56 1.17
N PRO A 534 4.59 -31.85 1.34
CA PRO A 534 5.49 -32.34 2.38
C PRO A 534 6.93 -31.82 2.22
N PHE A 535 7.60 -31.62 3.35
CA PHE A 535 9.03 -31.34 3.39
C PHE A 535 9.83 -32.65 3.25
N THR A 536 10.75 -32.72 2.27
CA THR A 536 11.46 -33.97 1.95
C THR A 536 12.96 -33.84 2.24
N VAL A 537 13.53 -34.81 2.95
CA VAL A 537 14.95 -34.85 3.32
C VAL A 537 15.57 -36.17 2.86
N GLU A 538 16.51 -36.15 1.91
CA GLU A 538 17.19 -37.37 1.45
C GLU A 538 18.36 -37.79 2.37
N GLY A 539 18.85 -36.85 3.20
CA GLY A 539 19.65 -37.14 4.38
C GLY A 539 18.82 -37.55 5.60
N SER A 540 19.41 -37.41 6.78
CA SER A 540 18.71 -37.54 8.06
C SER A 540 18.09 -36.22 8.50
N ALA A 541 17.03 -36.29 9.30
CA ALA A 541 16.38 -35.12 9.89
C ALA A 541 16.53 -35.10 11.42
N ALA A 542 17.09 -34.02 11.97
CA ALA A 542 17.15 -33.75 13.40
C ALA A 542 16.17 -32.62 13.76
N LEU A 543 15.21 -32.93 14.63
CA LEU A 543 14.05 -32.08 14.93
C LEU A 543 14.10 -31.53 16.36
N ASP A 544 13.90 -30.21 16.48
CA ASP A 544 13.72 -29.45 17.71
C ASP A 544 12.79 -28.25 17.41
N GLY A 545 12.56 -27.33 18.34
CA GLY A 545 11.86 -26.06 18.09
C GLY A 545 10.37 -26.24 17.78
N THR A 546 9.88 -25.56 16.74
CA THR A 546 8.45 -25.50 16.40
C THR A 546 8.17 -26.07 15.00
N LEU A 547 7.06 -26.78 14.86
CA LEU A 547 6.41 -27.04 13.58
C LEU A 547 5.18 -26.14 13.46
N ARG A 548 5.00 -25.46 12.33
CA ARG A 548 3.74 -24.85 11.91
C ARG A 548 3.13 -25.69 10.79
N VAL A 549 1.82 -25.87 10.85
CA VAL A 549 1.03 -26.50 9.79
C VAL A 549 0.31 -25.39 9.03
N GLY A 550 0.71 -25.18 7.78
CA GLY A 550 0.10 -24.22 6.87
C GLY A 550 -1.06 -24.85 6.08
N LEU A 551 -2.14 -24.11 5.88
CA LEU A 551 -3.26 -24.55 5.03
C LEU A 551 -2.97 -24.29 3.54
N PRO A 552 -3.50 -25.11 2.61
CA PRO A 552 -3.42 -24.82 1.18
C PRO A 552 -4.34 -23.63 0.86
N SER A 553 -3.92 -22.73 -0.04
CA SER A 553 -4.60 -21.45 -0.30
C SER A 553 -6.06 -21.59 -0.75
N ASN A 554 -6.42 -22.68 -1.42
CA ASN A 554 -7.74 -22.88 -2.03
C ASN A 554 -8.50 -24.13 -1.51
N THR A 555 -8.02 -24.77 -0.42
CA THR A 555 -8.59 -26.04 0.06
C THR A 555 -9.11 -25.90 1.48
N TYR A 556 -10.40 -26.19 1.66
CA TYR A 556 -11.05 -26.25 2.98
C TYR A 556 -10.83 -27.62 3.61
N ILE A 557 -10.30 -27.67 4.83
CA ILE A 557 -9.87 -28.90 5.50
C ILE A 557 -10.85 -29.26 6.62
N VAL A 558 -11.72 -30.24 6.37
CA VAL A 558 -12.61 -30.82 7.40
C VAL A 558 -11.84 -31.82 8.27
N GLN A 559 -11.17 -32.76 7.62
CA GLN A 559 -10.30 -33.76 8.24
C GLN A 559 -9.25 -34.19 7.22
N THR A 560 -8.00 -34.36 7.66
CA THR A 560 -6.91 -34.91 6.84
C THR A 560 -5.94 -35.73 7.69
N GLN A 561 -5.27 -36.69 7.07
CA GLN A 561 -4.12 -37.38 7.64
C GLN A 561 -3.06 -37.58 6.56
N GLU A 562 -1.88 -37.01 6.75
CA GLU A 562 -0.81 -37.03 5.75
C GLU A 562 0.58 -36.86 6.35
N THR A 563 1.61 -37.26 5.59
CA THR A 563 3.01 -37.01 5.94
C THR A 563 3.34 -35.54 5.73
N LEU A 564 3.92 -34.90 6.74
CA LEU A 564 4.39 -33.51 6.72
C LEU A 564 5.90 -33.43 6.45
N LEU A 565 6.66 -34.41 6.96
CA LEU A 565 8.09 -34.53 6.76
C LEU A 565 8.44 -35.98 6.45
N HIS A 566 9.17 -36.21 5.35
CA HIS A 566 9.77 -37.50 5.03
C HIS A 566 11.30 -37.41 5.06
N SER A 567 11.97 -38.44 5.59
CA SER A 567 13.42 -38.57 5.60
C SER A 567 13.88 -39.95 5.14
N ASN A 568 14.74 -40.01 4.13
CA ASN A 568 15.27 -41.28 3.60
C ASN A 568 16.23 -41.99 4.58
N GLN A 569 17.01 -41.22 5.36
CA GLN A 569 18.01 -41.77 6.32
C GLN A 569 17.57 -41.70 7.79
N GLY A 570 16.36 -41.22 8.03
CA GLY A 570 15.66 -41.34 9.31
C GLY A 570 15.61 -40.06 10.15
N ILE A 571 14.68 -40.07 11.09
CA ILE A 571 14.32 -38.94 11.94
C ILE A 571 14.87 -39.13 13.36
N SER A 572 15.35 -38.05 13.95
CA SER A 572 15.76 -37.97 15.35
C SER A 572 15.19 -36.72 16.02
N GLY A 573 14.82 -36.84 17.31
CA GLY A 573 14.14 -35.76 18.03
C GLY A 573 12.67 -35.59 17.65
N THR A 574 12.05 -34.53 18.16
CA THR A 574 10.63 -34.17 17.95
C THR A 574 10.49 -32.66 18.08
N PHE A 575 9.53 -32.06 17.39
CA PHE A 575 9.18 -30.65 17.62
C PHE A 575 8.67 -30.47 19.05
N ARG A 576 9.11 -29.42 19.76
CA ARG A 576 8.65 -29.10 21.13
C ARG A 576 7.22 -28.54 21.15
N THR A 577 6.85 -27.87 20.07
CA THR A 577 5.58 -27.14 19.93
C THR A 577 5.05 -27.31 18.51
N THR A 578 3.72 -27.36 18.38
CA THR A 578 3.02 -27.43 17.09
C THR A 578 2.04 -26.27 17.02
N ASP A 579 2.17 -25.44 15.98
CA ASP A 579 1.28 -24.33 15.65
C ASP A 579 0.33 -24.78 14.53
N LEU A 580 -0.96 -24.91 14.85
CA LEU A 580 -2.02 -25.31 13.92
C LEU A 580 -2.88 -24.13 13.44
N GLY A 581 -2.51 -22.89 13.81
CA GLY A 581 -3.41 -21.74 13.68
C GLY A 581 -4.65 -21.86 14.58
N LEU A 582 -5.76 -21.22 14.19
CA LEU A 582 -6.95 -21.11 15.03
C LEU A 582 -8.01 -22.18 14.79
N PHE A 583 -8.18 -22.60 13.53
CA PHE A 583 -9.34 -23.38 13.07
C PHE A 583 -9.02 -24.84 12.75
N LEU A 584 -7.88 -25.34 13.23
CA LEU A 584 -7.50 -26.75 13.21
C LEU A 584 -7.18 -27.25 14.62
N THR A 585 -7.43 -28.53 14.83
CA THR A 585 -6.97 -29.31 15.98
C THR A 585 -6.43 -30.66 15.48
N GLY A 586 -5.54 -31.29 16.23
CA GLY A 586 -4.97 -32.57 15.81
C GLY A 586 -3.67 -32.92 16.52
N ASN A 587 -3.01 -33.98 16.06
CA ASN A 587 -1.82 -34.55 16.68
C ASN A 587 -0.79 -34.99 15.64
N LEU A 588 0.47 -35.06 16.06
CA LEU A 588 1.58 -35.58 15.26
C LEU A 588 1.95 -37.01 15.70
N THR A 589 2.30 -37.84 14.73
CA THR A 589 2.90 -39.17 14.94
C THR A 589 4.30 -39.17 14.33
N TYR A 590 5.29 -39.62 15.09
CA TYR A 590 6.69 -39.70 14.68
C TYR A 590 7.06 -41.16 14.42
N GLY A 591 7.34 -41.50 13.16
CA GLY A 591 7.90 -42.77 12.72
C GLY A 591 9.42 -42.71 12.60
N SER A 592 10.03 -43.79 12.07
CA SER A 592 11.47 -43.82 11.79
C SER A 592 11.88 -42.87 10.66
N ASN A 593 10.99 -42.65 9.70
CA ASN A 593 11.25 -41.92 8.45
C ASN A 593 10.20 -40.83 8.17
N ASP A 594 9.10 -40.77 8.91
CA ASP A 594 7.96 -39.88 8.63
C ASP A 594 7.50 -39.14 9.89
N VAL A 595 7.14 -37.86 9.74
CA VAL A 595 6.24 -37.15 10.66
C VAL A 595 4.88 -37.06 9.98
N THR A 596 3.88 -37.77 10.52
CA THR A 596 2.50 -37.76 10.02
C THR A 596 1.64 -36.88 10.90
N GLY A 597 0.90 -35.96 10.31
CA GLY A 597 -0.13 -35.17 10.99
C GLY A 597 -1.52 -35.77 10.77
N ALA A 598 -2.35 -35.78 11.81
CA ALA A 598 -3.78 -36.06 11.70
C ALA A 598 -4.55 -34.86 12.27
N PHE A 599 -5.26 -34.14 11.39
CA PHE A 599 -5.91 -32.86 11.70
C PHE A 599 -7.39 -32.89 11.36
N SER A 600 -8.17 -32.13 12.11
CA SER A 600 -9.58 -31.84 11.84
C SER A 600 -9.88 -30.37 12.11
N ARG A 601 -10.94 -29.86 11.49
CA ARG A 601 -11.46 -28.53 11.77
C ARG A 601 -11.83 -28.38 13.25
N LEU A 602 -11.44 -27.26 13.85
CA LEU A 602 -11.93 -26.85 15.18
C LEU A 602 -13.26 -26.09 15.03
N ASN A 603 -14.18 -26.29 15.99
CA ASN A 603 -15.45 -25.55 15.99
C ASN A 603 -15.21 -24.04 16.10
N THR A 604 -15.92 -23.23 15.33
CA THR A 604 -15.69 -21.78 15.23
C THR A 604 -15.88 -21.04 16.56
N VAL A 605 -16.85 -21.48 17.37
CA VAL A 605 -17.14 -20.88 18.69
C VAL A 605 -16.05 -21.27 19.69
N GLU A 606 -15.58 -22.52 19.63
CA GLU A 606 -14.47 -23.02 20.45
C GLU A 606 -13.16 -22.29 20.10
N ALA A 607 -12.84 -22.18 18.81
CA ALA A 607 -11.69 -21.43 18.30
C ALA A 607 -11.72 -19.95 18.69
N ALA A 608 -12.88 -19.28 18.57
CA ALA A 608 -13.04 -17.90 19.02
C ALA A 608 -12.81 -17.77 20.54
N THR A 609 -13.38 -18.68 21.33
CA THR A 609 -13.27 -18.68 22.79
C THR A 609 -11.84 -18.95 23.27
N SER A 610 -11.15 -19.94 22.69
CA SER A 610 -9.75 -20.26 23.02
C SER A 610 -8.78 -19.15 22.60
N SER A 611 -9.15 -18.38 21.57
CA SER A 611 -8.44 -17.18 21.11
C SER A 611 -8.69 -15.92 21.96
N GLY A 612 -9.49 -16.01 23.03
CA GLY A 612 -9.81 -14.88 23.90
C GLY A 612 -10.94 -13.96 23.40
N LEU A 613 -11.69 -14.37 22.37
CA LEU A 613 -12.85 -13.61 21.88
C LEU A 613 -14.08 -13.99 22.71
N HIS A 614 -14.65 -13.02 23.43
CA HIS A 614 -15.68 -13.27 24.44
C HIS A 614 -16.92 -12.37 24.35
N SER A 615 -17.00 -11.45 23.37
CA SER A 615 -18.19 -10.61 23.23
C SER A 615 -19.38 -11.42 22.71
N ALA A 616 -20.58 -11.13 23.23
CA ALA A 616 -21.78 -11.89 22.89
C ALA A 616 -22.09 -11.87 21.38
N ALA A 617 -21.89 -10.73 20.71
CA ALA A 617 -22.14 -10.62 19.26
C ALA A 617 -21.07 -11.34 18.41
N GLN A 618 -19.80 -11.37 18.84
CA GLN A 618 -18.77 -12.15 18.15
C GLN A 618 -18.97 -13.65 18.34
N LEU A 619 -19.34 -14.11 19.54
CA LEU A 619 -19.66 -15.52 19.80
C LEU A 619 -20.93 -15.96 19.06
N GLN A 620 -21.96 -15.10 18.98
CA GLN A 620 -23.14 -15.35 18.14
C GLN A 620 -22.76 -15.40 16.65
N THR A 621 -21.88 -14.51 16.18
CA THR A 621 -21.43 -14.55 14.78
C THR A 621 -20.57 -15.79 14.50
N ALA A 622 -19.74 -16.23 15.46
CA ALA A 622 -18.99 -17.47 15.37
C ALA A 622 -19.93 -18.68 15.28
N ALA A 623 -21.03 -18.70 16.03
CA ALA A 623 -22.07 -19.74 15.92
C ALA A 623 -22.82 -19.67 14.58
N ASN A 624 -23.11 -18.46 14.09
CA ASN A 624 -23.74 -18.25 12.80
C ASN A 624 -22.83 -18.71 11.64
N ILE A 625 -21.51 -18.49 11.72
CA ILE A 625 -20.54 -19.00 10.73
C ILE A 625 -20.34 -20.51 10.87
N GLU A 626 -20.34 -21.04 12.08
CA GLU A 626 -20.25 -22.48 12.33
C GLU A 626 -21.35 -23.26 11.60
N SER A 627 -22.60 -22.77 11.58
CA SER A 627 -23.68 -23.45 10.83
C SER A 627 -23.42 -23.43 9.31
N ALA A 628 -22.81 -22.38 8.76
CA ALA A 628 -22.36 -22.38 7.36
C ALA A 628 -21.21 -23.36 7.11
N LEU A 629 -20.24 -23.42 8.02
CA LEU A 629 -19.13 -24.37 7.95
C LEU A 629 -19.61 -25.82 8.05
N GLN A 630 -20.64 -26.12 8.83
CA GLN A 630 -21.25 -27.47 8.88
C GLN A 630 -21.98 -27.86 7.57
N VAL A 631 -22.43 -26.89 6.76
CA VAL A 631 -22.88 -27.16 5.38
C VAL A 631 -21.67 -27.39 4.46
N ALA A 632 -20.64 -26.53 4.58
CA ALA A 632 -19.40 -26.68 3.83
C ALA A 632 -18.71 -28.03 4.09
N ASP A 633 -18.73 -28.53 5.33
CA ASP A 633 -18.18 -29.83 5.74
C ASP A 633 -18.83 -30.99 4.96
N ARG A 634 -20.14 -30.92 4.72
CA ARG A 634 -20.84 -31.92 3.88
C ARG A 634 -20.48 -31.74 2.42
N TRP A 635 -20.50 -30.51 1.92
CA TRP A 635 -20.24 -30.20 0.52
C TRP A 635 -18.81 -30.50 0.08
N SER A 636 -17.81 -30.44 0.98
CA SER A 636 -16.42 -30.78 0.67
C SER A 636 -16.20 -32.27 0.34
N THR A 637 -17.17 -33.13 0.69
CA THR A 637 -17.12 -34.57 0.41
C THR A 637 -17.82 -34.97 -0.89
N LEU A 638 -18.44 -34.01 -1.60
CA LEU A 638 -19.13 -34.26 -2.86
C LEU A 638 -18.14 -34.50 -4.00
N SER A 639 -18.46 -35.44 -4.89
CA SER A 639 -17.66 -35.73 -6.09
C SER A 639 -17.72 -34.63 -7.16
N SER A 640 -18.70 -33.73 -7.08
CA SER A 640 -18.78 -32.50 -7.86
C SER A 640 -19.61 -31.44 -7.12
N THR A 641 -19.25 -30.18 -7.35
CA THR A 641 -19.90 -29.00 -6.76
C THR A 641 -20.38 -28.06 -7.86
N ASN A 642 -21.50 -27.37 -7.62
CA ASN A 642 -21.93 -26.26 -8.47
C ASN A 642 -21.19 -24.96 -8.11
N GLU A 643 -21.32 -23.92 -8.94
CA GLU A 643 -20.61 -22.63 -8.76
C GLU A 643 -20.82 -22.00 -7.36
N GLN A 644 -22.04 -22.07 -6.83
CA GLN A 644 -22.40 -21.55 -5.51
C GLN A 644 -21.73 -22.34 -4.37
N GLN A 645 -21.71 -23.66 -4.48
CA GLN A 645 -21.03 -24.55 -3.52
C GLN A 645 -19.51 -24.35 -3.56
N SER A 646 -18.91 -24.29 -4.74
CA SER A 646 -17.47 -24.00 -4.93
C SER A 646 -17.09 -22.63 -4.38
N SER A 647 -17.93 -21.60 -4.61
CA SER A 647 -17.73 -20.26 -4.05
C SER A 647 -17.74 -20.28 -2.52
N LEU A 648 -18.71 -20.96 -1.89
CA LEU A 648 -18.74 -21.09 -0.42
C LEU A 648 -17.54 -21.86 0.12
N LEU A 649 -17.14 -22.98 -0.51
CA LEU A 649 -15.96 -23.75 -0.07
C LEU A 649 -14.67 -22.92 -0.11
N ALA A 650 -14.52 -22.04 -1.12
CA ALA A 650 -13.41 -21.08 -1.15
C ALA A 650 -13.49 -20.04 -0.02
N LYS A 651 -14.68 -19.61 0.41
CA LYS A 651 -14.86 -18.74 1.59
C LYS A 651 -14.57 -19.48 2.90
N ALA A 652 -14.97 -20.73 3.00
CA ALA A 652 -14.68 -21.59 4.14
C ALA A 652 -13.16 -21.81 4.30
N ALA A 653 -12.44 -22.07 3.21
CA ALA A 653 -10.98 -22.13 3.19
C ALA A 653 -10.33 -20.81 3.62
N ALA A 654 -10.78 -19.67 3.05
CA ALA A 654 -10.26 -18.35 3.41
C ALA A 654 -10.51 -17.97 4.87
N PHE A 655 -11.66 -18.35 5.45
CA PHE A 655 -11.93 -18.17 6.87
C PHE A 655 -11.05 -19.08 7.75
N GLN A 656 -10.84 -20.33 7.34
CA GLN A 656 -9.98 -21.26 8.07
C GLN A 656 -8.50 -20.82 8.12
N GLN A 657 -8.04 -20.05 7.13
CA GLN A 657 -6.68 -19.52 7.01
C GLN A 657 -6.38 -18.29 7.88
N LEU A 658 -7.34 -17.74 8.63
CA LEU A 658 -7.13 -16.55 9.46
C LEU A 658 -6.13 -16.84 10.60
N GLY A 659 -4.88 -16.43 10.41
CA GLY A 659 -3.75 -16.81 11.27
C GLY A 659 -3.60 -16.07 12.61
N SER A 660 -4.59 -15.29 13.07
CA SER A 660 -4.53 -14.62 14.38
C SER A 660 -5.89 -14.25 14.95
N ALA A 661 -5.99 -14.21 16.28
CA ALA A 661 -7.22 -13.82 16.99
C ALA A 661 -7.77 -12.46 16.54
N SER A 662 -6.89 -11.51 16.21
CA SER A 662 -7.28 -10.20 15.68
C SER A 662 -7.90 -10.30 14.28
N ALA A 663 -7.33 -11.14 13.39
CA ALA A 663 -7.89 -11.36 12.06
C ALA A 663 -9.25 -12.08 12.14
N ALA A 664 -9.38 -13.05 13.04
CA ALA A 664 -10.66 -13.72 13.33
C ALA A 664 -11.71 -12.73 13.86
N ALA A 665 -11.35 -11.85 14.81
CA ALA A 665 -12.26 -10.82 15.33
C ALA A 665 -12.77 -9.90 14.21
N THR A 666 -11.88 -9.35 13.37
CA THR A 666 -12.26 -8.50 12.24
C THR A 666 -13.13 -9.24 11.21
N ALA A 667 -12.82 -10.50 10.91
CA ALA A 667 -13.65 -11.31 10.01
C ALA A 667 -15.06 -11.53 10.58
N LEU A 668 -15.17 -11.94 11.85
CA LEU A 668 -16.44 -12.12 12.55
C LEU A 668 -17.24 -10.80 12.59
N ASP A 669 -16.63 -9.68 12.96
CA ASP A 669 -17.30 -8.38 12.97
C ASP A 669 -17.86 -8.01 11.58
N SER A 670 -17.12 -8.33 10.50
CA SER A 670 -17.54 -8.10 9.11
C SER A 670 -18.70 -8.99 8.65
N LEU A 671 -18.76 -10.21 9.18
CA LEU A 671 -19.77 -11.22 8.87
C LEU A 671 -21.03 -11.07 9.73
N SER A 672 -20.95 -10.31 10.84
CA SER A 672 -21.99 -10.23 11.87
C SER A 672 -23.34 -9.71 11.39
N GLY A 673 -23.37 -8.82 10.39
CA GLY A 673 -24.60 -8.19 9.90
C GLY A 673 -25.26 -7.21 10.87
N GLN A 674 -24.63 -6.85 12.01
CA GLN A 674 -25.23 -6.03 13.08
C GLN A 674 -25.84 -4.69 12.63
N ALA A 675 -25.38 -4.13 11.50
CA ALA A 675 -25.96 -2.93 10.90
C ALA A 675 -27.44 -3.12 10.48
N HIS A 676 -27.83 -4.32 10.02
CA HIS A 676 -29.23 -4.66 9.69
C HIS A 676 -30.16 -4.64 10.91
N ALA A 677 -29.63 -4.98 12.08
CA ALA A 677 -30.38 -4.96 13.34
C ALA A 677 -30.36 -3.57 14.00
N SER A 678 -29.20 -2.90 13.97
CA SER A 678 -28.98 -1.62 14.65
C SER A 678 -29.57 -0.42 13.90
N SER A 679 -29.79 -0.52 12.58
CA SER A 679 -30.55 0.48 11.81
C SER A 679 -31.97 0.70 12.36
N ASN A 680 -32.61 -0.36 12.90
CA ASN A 680 -33.94 -0.28 13.51
C ASN A 680 -33.96 0.66 14.72
N ALA A 681 -32.88 0.73 15.50
CA ALA A 681 -32.77 1.66 16.62
C ALA A 681 -32.73 3.11 16.13
N ILE A 682 -31.99 3.37 15.04
CA ILE A 682 -31.91 4.69 14.40
C ILE A 682 -33.26 5.10 13.81
N LEU A 683 -34.04 4.16 13.26
CA LEU A 683 -35.41 4.41 12.80
C LEU A 683 -36.36 4.79 13.95
N PHE A 684 -36.26 4.14 15.12
CA PHE A 684 -37.02 4.57 16.31
C PHE A 684 -36.59 5.95 16.81
N ASN A 685 -35.30 6.28 16.79
CA ASN A 685 -34.81 7.61 17.14
C ASN A 685 -35.27 8.69 16.12
N SER A 686 -35.35 8.36 14.83
CA SER A 686 -35.94 9.22 13.80
C SER A 686 -37.40 9.56 14.07
N LEU A 687 -38.19 8.58 14.54
CA LEU A 687 -39.58 8.81 14.96
C LEU A 687 -39.63 9.71 16.19
N ASP A 688 -38.79 9.46 17.19
CA ASP A 688 -38.72 10.28 18.40
C ASP A 688 -38.32 11.75 18.10
N TYR A 689 -37.40 11.97 17.15
CA TYR A 689 -37.06 13.29 16.63
C TYR A 689 -38.22 13.96 15.85
N GLN A 690 -38.94 13.21 14.98
CA GLN A 690 -40.13 13.73 14.29
C GLN A 690 -41.18 14.23 15.30
N ASN A 691 -41.34 13.51 16.40
CA ASN A 691 -42.21 13.88 17.51
C ASN A 691 -41.78 15.21 18.17
N GLN A 692 -40.48 15.38 18.45
CA GLN A 692 -39.96 16.64 19.00
C GLN A 692 -40.04 17.83 18.02
N LEU A 693 -40.17 17.59 16.71
CA LEU A 693 -40.41 18.66 15.75
C LEU A 693 -41.80 19.28 15.97
N LEU A 694 -42.88 18.50 15.80
CA LEU A 694 -44.25 19.06 15.77
C LEU A 694 -44.88 19.34 17.14
N ASN A 695 -44.47 18.67 18.24
CA ASN A 695 -45.02 18.98 19.57
C ASN A 695 -44.82 20.45 19.96
N ASN A 696 -43.69 21.03 19.55
CA ASN A 696 -43.34 22.41 19.84
C ASN A 696 -44.18 23.45 19.07
N ARG A 697 -44.85 23.05 17.98
CA ARG A 697 -45.80 23.90 17.26
C ARG A 697 -47.06 24.14 18.12
N LEU A 698 -47.53 23.11 18.83
CA LEU A 698 -48.73 23.15 19.65
C LEU A 698 -48.53 23.85 21.01
N ASP A 699 -47.33 23.78 21.58
CA ASP A 699 -47.01 24.44 22.86
C ASP A 699 -47.00 25.99 22.78
N LEU A 700 -47.07 26.56 21.57
CA LEU A 700 -46.88 27.99 21.27
C LEU A 700 -48.15 28.72 20.81
N LEU A 701 -49.34 28.17 21.13
CA LEU A 701 -50.63 28.70 20.71
C LEU A 701 -51.27 29.60 21.78
N GLY A 702 -51.06 30.91 21.67
CA GLY A 702 -51.70 31.94 22.49
C GLY A 702 -52.20 33.12 21.65
N SER A 703 -53.50 33.37 21.70
CA SER A 703 -54.23 34.56 21.21
C SER A 703 -53.83 35.15 19.83
N GLY A 704 -54.58 34.78 18.79
CA GLY A 704 -54.90 35.71 17.70
C GLY A 704 -54.44 35.36 16.27
N LYS A 705 -55.05 34.34 15.63
CA LYS A 705 -55.46 34.27 14.20
C LYS A 705 -55.79 32.83 13.76
N ASN A 706 -56.70 32.72 12.78
CA ASN A 706 -57.45 31.48 12.52
C ASN A 706 -56.70 30.45 11.63
N TYR A 707 -55.70 30.89 10.85
CA TYR A 707 -54.91 30.02 9.97
C TYR A 707 -53.41 30.27 10.11
N GLY A 708 -52.60 29.23 9.90
CA GLY A 708 -51.14 29.36 9.87
C GLY A 708 -50.47 28.35 8.95
N LEU A 709 -49.47 28.80 8.21
CA LEU A 709 -48.54 28.01 7.41
C LEU A 709 -47.18 28.02 8.11
N TRP A 710 -46.50 26.88 8.16
CA TRP A 710 -45.16 26.80 8.73
C TRP A 710 -44.23 25.86 7.96
N ILE A 711 -42.94 26.15 8.04
CA ILE A 711 -41.85 25.34 7.50
C ILE A 711 -40.77 25.23 8.58
N GLU A 712 -40.36 24.02 8.91
CA GLU A 712 -39.28 23.73 9.85
C GLU A 712 -38.26 22.79 9.21
N THR A 713 -36.98 23.05 9.44
CA THR A 713 -35.90 22.15 9.02
C THR A 713 -34.85 22.06 10.12
N GLY A 714 -34.25 20.88 10.26
CA GLY A 714 -33.32 20.62 11.33
C GLY A 714 -32.46 19.41 11.10
N LYS A 715 -31.33 19.40 11.80
CA LYS A 715 -30.40 18.29 11.82
C LYS A 715 -30.22 17.78 13.24
N LEU A 716 -30.40 16.47 13.40
CA LEU A 716 -29.99 15.69 14.56
C LEU A 716 -28.67 15.00 14.22
N ARG A 717 -27.76 14.96 15.20
CA ARG A 717 -26.59 14.10 15.23
C ARG A 717 -26.69 13.19 16.44
N GLY A 718 -26.36 11.91 16.29
CA GLY A 718 -26.34 10.98 17.41
C GLY A 718 -25.34 9.86 17.22
N ASP A 719 -25.02 9.20 18.33
CA ASP A 719 -24.25 7.98 18.39
C ASP A 719 -25.13 6.85 18.94
N LEU A 720 -24.90 5.60 18.54
CA LEU A 720 -25.39 4.41 19.23
C LEU A 720 -24.21 3.51 19.60
N LYS A 721 -24.03 3.24 20.89
CA LYS A 721 -22.90 2.48 21.43
C LYS A 721 -23.39 1.56 22.55
N GLN A 722 -23.09 0.26 22.43
CA GLN A 722 -23.37 -0.75 23.46
C GLN A 722 -22.16 -1.69 23.55
N SER A 723 -21.70 -1.99 24.76
CA SER A 723 -20.54 -2.88 24.96
C SER A 723 -20.75 -4.24 24.32
N GLY A 724 -19.80 -4.67 23.47
CA GLY A 724 -19.86 -5.93 22.72
C GLY A 724 -20.65 -5.88 21.40
N TYR A 725 -20.98 -4.69 20.90
CA TYR A 725 -21.66 -4.45 19.62
C TYR A 725 -20.89 -3.41 18.80
N LEU A 726 -21.05 -3.43 17.47
CA LEU A 726 -20.55 -2.37 16.59
C LEU A 726 -21.34 -1.09 16.85
N GLY A 727 -20.65 -0.01 17.21
CA GLY A 727 -21.28 1.29 17.37
C GLY A 727 -21.68 1.91 16.02
N SER A 728 -22.42 3.01 16.07
CA SER A 728 -22.70 3.82 14.88
C SER A 728 -22.75 5.30 15.20
N HIS A 729 -22.50 6.10 14.17
CA HIS A 729 -22.60 7.56 14.17
C HIS A 729 -23.60 7.93 13.07
N TYR A 730 -24.62 8.75 13.37
CA TYR A 730 -25.68 9.05 12.43
C TYR A 730 -26.13 10.52 12.43
N ASP A 731 -26.53 10.97 11.24
CA ASP A 731 -27.08 12.27 10.93
C ASP A 731 -28.52 12.09 10.43
N ILE A 732 -29.50 12.73 11.06
CA ILE A 732 -30.89 12.82 10.56
C ILE A 732 -31.18 14.24 10.13
N THR A 733 -31.44 14.43 8.83
CA THR A 733 -31.89 15.71 8.27
C THR A 733 -33.39 15.63 8.01
N LEU A 734 -34.17 16.39 8.77
CA LEU A 734 -35.63 16.40 8.72
C LEU A 734 -36.11 17.77 8.23
N THR A 735 -36.99 17.77 7.24
CA THR A 735 -37.73 18.96 6.79
C THR A 735 -39.23 18.66 6.85
N ALA A 736 -39.98 19.58 7.43
CA ALA A 736 -41.42 19.49 7.59
C ALA A 736 -42.10 20.77 7.08
N ILE A 737 -43.24 20.61 6.41
CA ILE A 737 -44.09 21.68 5.91
C ILE A 737 -45.51 21.38 6.36
N GLY A 738 -46.15 22.30 7.07
CA GLY A 738 -47.48 22.06 7.63
C GLY A 738 -48.37 23.28 7.65
N THR A 739 -49.66 23.02 7.84
CA THR A 739 -50.71 24.03 7.98
C THR A 739 -51.66 23.63 9.11
N ASP A 740 -52.12 24.62 9.86
CA ASP A 740 -53.02 24.45 10.99
C ASP A 740 -54.04 25.58 11.12
N THR A 741 -55.21 25.26 11.67
CA THR A 741 -56.33 26.18 11.86
C THR A 741 -57.08 25.90 13.15
N ASP A 742 -57.82 26.88 13.66
CA ASP A 742 -58.70 26.74 14.82
C ASP A 742 -60.12 26.24 14.46
N PHE A 743 -60.47 26.17 13.17
CA PHE A 743 -61.82 25.88 12.69
C PHE A 743 -62.92 26.78 13.31
N ASN A 744 -62.56 28.02 13.71
CA ASN A 744 -63.38 28.92 14.52
C ASN A 744 -63.91 28.30 15.83
N THR A 745 -63.29 27.23 16.32
CA THR A 745 -63.68 26.51 17.54
C THR A 745 -62.82 27.00 18.71
N PRO A 746 -63.40 27.65 19.74
CA PRO A 746 -62.62 28.16 20.86
C PRO A 746 -61.77 27.08 21.53
N GLY A 747 -60.49 27.37 21.74
CA GLY A 747 -59.52 26.47 22.36
C GLY A 747 -58.95 25.37 21.46
N LEU A 748 -59.45 25.20 20.22
CA LEU A 748 -58.93 24.22 19.26
C LEU A 748 -57.80 24.79 18.41
N ARG A 749 -56.79 23.96 18.12
CA ARG A 749 -55.96 24.06 16.93
C ARG A 749 -55.75 22.66 16.38
N ALA A 750 -55.94 22.45 15.08
CA ALA A 750 -55.61 21.19 14.43
C ALA A 750 -55.02 21.43 13.04
N GLY A 751 -54.18 20.49 12.60
CA GLY A 751 -53.41 20.65 11.37
C GLY A 751 -52.85 19.36 10.81
N ILE A 752 -52.20 19.51 9.66
CA ILE A 752 -51.53 18.45 8.92
C ILE A 752 -50.15 18.94 8.46
N ALA A 753 -49.19 18.03 8.37
CA ALA A 753 -47.87 18.29 7.84
C ALA A 753 -47.37 17.13 6.99
N TYR A 754 -46.58 17.47 5.97
CA TYR A 754 -45.73 16.54 5.25
C TYR A 754 -44.31 16.63 5.82
N THR A 755 -43.65 15.48 5.96
CA THR A 755 -42.27 15.37 6.45
C THR A 755 -41.40 14.58 5.47
N ASN A 756 -40.18 15.05 5.25
CA ASN A 756 -39.15 14.37 4.47
C ASN A 756 -37.88 14.24 5.34
N SER A 757 -37.50 13.00 5.64
CA SER A 757 -36.30 12.67 6.44
C SER A 757 -35.26 11.97 5.59
N GLN A 758 -34.00 12.38 5.72
CA GLN A 758 -32.84 11.64 5.23
C GLN A 758 -31.97 11.26 6.43
N ILE A 759 -31.79 9.96 6.65
CA ILE A 759 -30.88 9.40 7.65
C ILE A 759 -29.64 8.91 6.92
N LYS A 760 -28.47 9.27 7.44
CA LYS A 760 -27.20 8.64 7.08
C LYS A 760 -26.57 8.10 8.35
N ALA A 761 -26.12 6.85 8.32
CA ALA A 761 -25.41 6.24 9.44
C ALA A 761 -24.17 5.53 8.92
N ASP A 762 -23.07 5.70 9.65
CA ASP A 762 -21.82 4.98 9.46
C ASP A 762 -21.59 4.11 10.71
N TYR A 763 -21.35 2.81 10.50
CA TYR A 763 -21.19 1.81 11.55
C TYR A 763 -19.71 1.52 11.76
N ASP A 764 -19.30 1.33 13.00
CA ASP A 764 -17.90 1.12 13.38
C ASP A 764 -17.31 -0.15 12.74
N GLY A 765 -15.99 -0.11 12.49
CA GLY A 765 -15.26 -1.21 11.87
C GLY A 765 -15.76 -1.54 10.47
N SER A 766 -16.14 -2.80 10.25
CA SER A 766 -16.64 -3.33 8.98
C SER A 766 -18.17 -3.26 8.82
N GLY A 767 -18.89 -2.66 9.78
CA GLY A 767 -20.36 -2.54 9.73
C GLY A 767 -20.87 -1.75 8.51
N GLY A 768 -20.06 -0.83 7.97
CA GLY A 768 -20.32 -0.14 6.72
C GLY A 768 -21.16 1.12 6.88
N SER A 769 -22.07 1.40 5.95
CA SER A 769 -22.92 2.59 5.96
C SER A 769 -24.32 2.36 5.39
N SER A 770 -25.32 3.05 5.94
CA SER A 770 -26.71 3.00 5.50
C SER A 770 -27.27 4.39 5.17
N GLU A 771 -28.05 4.50 4.09
CA GLU A 771 -28.82 5.70 3.73
C GLU A 771 -30.32 5.39 3.67
N ASN A 772 -31.11 6.00 4.56
CA ASN A 772 -32.57 5.90 4.55
C ASN A 772 -33.20 7.19 4.03
N LYS A 773 -34.27 7.06 3.24
CA LYS A 773 -35.13 8.17 2.82
C LYS A 773 -36.56 7.86 3.23
N LEU A 774 -37.11 8.66 4.14
CA LEU A 774 -38.45 8.51 4.68
C LEU A 774 -39.32 9.69 4.24
N HIS A 775 -40.51 9.39 3.74
CA HIS A 775 -41.56 10.37 3.44
C HIS A 775 -42.75 10.08 4.35
N GLY A 776 -43.28 11.11 4.99
CA GLY A 776 -44.33 10.93 6.00
C GLY A 776 -45.37 12.04 6.01
N VAL A 777 -46.49 11.73 6.64
CA VAL A 777 -47.61 12.63 6.90
C VAL A 777 -47.94 12.56 8.38
N MET A 778 -48.13 13.71 9.02
CA MET A 778 -48.58 13.81 10.41
C MET A 778 -49.83 14.67 10.50
N THR A 779 -50.82 14.22 11.25
CA THR A 779 -51.93 15.05 11.75
C THR A 779 -51.74 15.32 13.23
N TYR A 780 -52.14 16.50 13.69
CA TYR A 780 -51.92 16.93 15.07
C TYR A 780 -53.03 17.89 15.52
N ALA A 781 -53.34 17.86 16.82
CA ALA A 781 -54.35 18.72 17.42
C ALA A 781 -54.03 19.06 18.88
N ARG A 782 -54.43 20.27 19.32
CA ARG A 782 -54.48 20.70 20.71
C ARG A 782 -55.88 21.26 20.99
N TYR A 783 -56.43 20.90 22.14
CA TYR A 783 -57.69 21.43 22.65
C TYR A 783 -57.50 21.91 24.09
N ASN A 784 -57.68 23.21 24.32
CA ASN A 784 -57.67 23.83 25.63
C ASN A 784 -59.03 23.59 26.30
N LEU A 785 -59.07 22.70 27.29
CA LEU A 785 -60.27 22.35 28.09
C LEU A 785 -60.74 23.52 28.96
N THR A 786 -59.78 24.34 29.41
CA THR A 786 -59.94 25.62 30.10
C THR A 786 -58.84 26.55 29.56
N PRO A 787 -58.78 27.84 29.92
CA PRO A 787 -57.65 28.70 29.51
C PRO A 787 -56.28 28.14 29.91
N GLU A 788 -56.22 27.38 31.01
CA GLU A 788 -54.99 26.83 31.59
C GLU A 788 -54.77 25.34 31.26
N TRP A 789 -55.79 24.47 31.33
CA TRP A 789 -55.67 23.03 31.01
C TRP A 789 -55.81 22.75 29.52
N TYR A 790 -54.92 21.93 28.97
CA TYR A 790 -54.98 21.46 27.58
C TYR A 790 -54.70 19.96 27.42
N VAL A 791 -55.29 19.39 26.37
CA VAL A 791 -54.94 18.07 25.84
C VAL A 791 -54.47 18.24 24.41
N GLN A 792 -53.38 17.57 24.03
CA GLN A 792 -52.87 17.58 22.66
C GLN A 792 -52.37 16.21 22.22
N GLY A 793 -52.34 15.98 20.92
CA GLY A 793 -51.82 14.74 20.37
C GLY A 793 -51.50 14.81 18.90
N ASN A 794 -50.81 13.79 18.42
CA ASN A 794 -50.51 13.59 17.01
C ASN A 794 -50.69 12.13 16.59
N LEU A 795 -50.81 11.94 15.29
CA LEU A 795 -50.69 10.67 14.60
C LEU A 795 -49.84 10.90 13.34
N SER A 796 -48.74 10.17 13.22
CA SER A 796 -47.89 10.18 12.03
C SER A 796 -47.74 8.81 11.40
N TYR A 797 -47.51 8.84 10.09
CA TYR A 797 -47.09 7.72 9.27
C TYR A 797 -45.85 8.12 8.48
N GLN A 798 -44.87 7.24 8.34
CA GLN A 798 -43.76 7.39 7.41
C GLN A 798 -43.50 6.09 6.65
N HIS A 799 -43.22 6.20 5.36
CA HIS A 799 -42.76 5.13 4.48
C HIS A 799 -41.39 5.48 3.91
N GLY A 800 -40.51 4.50 3.73
CA GLY A 800 -39.20 4.74 3.15
C GLY A 800 -38.46 3.50 2.66
N ARG A 801 -37.24 3.73 2.18
CA ARG A 801 -36.32 2.69 1.74
C ARG A 801 -34.94 2.91 2.37
N ASP A 802 -34.40 1.84 2.93
CA ASP A 802 -33.01 1.71 3.37
C ASP A 802 -32.13 1.22 2.22
N LYS A 803 -30.86 1.61 2.26
CA LYS A 803 -29.78 1.02 1.48
C LYS A 803 -28.56 0.85 2.37
N LEU A 804 -28.27 -0.38 2.76
CA LEU A 804 -27.06 -0.75 3.47
C LEU A 804 -25.95 -1.15 2.48
N LYS A 805 -24.73 -0.72 2.79
CA LYS A 805 -23.49 -1.21 2.17
C LYS A 805 -22.52 -1.60 3.28
N ARG A 806 -21.96 -2.80 3.21
CA ARG A 806 -20.95 -3.31 4.15
C ARG A 806 -19.83 -4.01 3.39
N SER A 807 -18.77 -4.38 4.10
CA SER A 807 -17.69 -5.19 3.54
C SER A 807 -17.57 -6.49 4.32
N ILE A 808 -17.36 -7.60 3.62
CA ILE A 808 -16.90 -8.87 4.22
C ILE A 808 -15.38 -8.91 4.10
N LEU A 809 -14.72 -9.23 5.22
CA LEU A 809 -13.27 -9.24 5.35
C LEU A 809 -12.81 -10.66 5.64
N LEU A 810 -12.25 -11.32 4.62
CA LEU A 810 -11.51 -12.58 4.73
C LEU A 810 -10.11 -12.33 4.15
N ASN A 811 -9.58 -13.22 3.31
CA ASN A 811 -8.35 -12.96 2.54
C ASN A 811 -8.48 -11.76 1.59
N ASN A 812 -9.69 -11.49 1.08
CA ASN A 812 -10.02 -10.36 0.21
C ASN A 812 -11.18 -9.55 0.81
N VAL A 813 -11.30 -8.28 0.39
CA VAL A 813 -12.43 -7.40 0.72
C VAL A 813 -13.54 -7.59 -0.30
N GLU A 814 -14.73 -8.01 0.15
CA GLU A 814 -15.92 -8.10 -0.70
C GLU A 814 -16.94 -7.03 -0.34
N ALA A 815 -17.27 -6.17 -1.30
CA ALA A 815 -18.33 -5.19 -1.15
C ALA A 815 -19.70 -5.87 -1.23
N VAL A 816 -20.52 -5.68 -0.19
CA VAL A 816 -21.86 -6.26 -0.06
C VAL A 816 -22.89 -5.15 0.06
N SER A 817 -24.02 -5.28 -0.65
CA SER A 817 -25.10 -4.28 -0.58
C SER A 817 -26.49 -4.89 -0.62
N SER A 818 -27.42 -4.22 0.05
CA SER A 818 -28.81 -4.64 0.23
C SER A 818 -29.74 -3.42 0.31
N SER A 819 -31.04 -3.66 0.15
CA SER A 819 -32.06 -2.63 0.36
C SER A 819 -33.32 -3.25 0.94
N THR A 820 -33.93 -2.57 1.92
CA THR A 820 -35.24 -2.93 2.49
C THR A 820 -36.18 -1.72 2.49
N SER A 821 -37.48 -1.93 2.67
CA SER A 821 -38.48 -0.90 2.91
C SER A 821 -38.81 -0.80 4.40
N SER A 822 -39.20 0.38 4.86
CA SER A 822 -39.64 0.60 6.24
C SER A 822 -40.95 1.37 6.27
N ASP A 823 -41.91 0.89 7.05
CA ASP A 823 -43.22 1.50 7.27
C ASP A 823 -43.42 1.73 8.77
N SER A 824 -43.79 2.94 9.16
CA SER A 824 -43.82 3.32 10.58
C SER A 824 -45.02 4.17 10.91
N TRP A 825 -45.59 3.92 12.09
CA TRP A 825 -46.70 4.67 12.65
C TRP A 825 -46.34 5.13 14.05
N GLN A 826 -46.68 6.37 14.39
CA GLN A 826 -46.46 6.88 15.74
C GLN A 826 -47.66 7.70 16.17
N SER A 827 -48.12 7.49 17.40
CA SER A 827 -49.15 8.29 18.04
C SER A 827 -48.67 8.79 19.39
N LEU A 828 -49.13 9.99 19.75
CA LEU A 828 -48.79 10.64 20.99
C LEU A 828 -50.02 11.33 21.54
N LEU A 829 -50.24 11.19 22.85
CA LEU A 829 -51.23 11.92 23.62
C LEU A 829 -50.54 12.58 24.83
N LYS A 830 -50.67 13.89 24.98
CA LYS A 830 -50.15 14.69 26.10
C LYS A 830 -51.29 15.50 26.74
N THR A 831 -51.20 15.72 28.04
CA THR A 831 -52.01 16.68 28.80
C THR A 831 -51.09 17.61 29.59
N GLY A 832 -51.46 18.86 29.74
CA GLY A 832 -50.65 19.85 30.44
C GLY A 832 -51.46 21.02 30.99
N TYR A 833 -50.80 21.85 31.79
CA TYR A 833 -51.40 22.96 32.52
C TYR A 833 -50.53 24.21 32.42
N GLU A 834 -51.10 25.35 32.01
CA GLU A 834 -50.40 26.63 31.89
C GLU A 834 -50.46 27.40 33.23
N LEU A 835 -49.30 27.60 33.86
CA LEU A 835 -49.13 28.43 35.04
C LEU A 835 -48.44 29.74 34.66
N ALA A 836 -49.21 30.80 34.45
CA ALA A 836 -48.66 32.15 34.35
C ALA A 836 -48.16 32.61 35.73
N LEU A 837 -46.85 32.82 35.88
CA LEU A 837 -46.26 33.34 37.11
C LEU A 837 -46.36 34.87 37.19
N ASN A 838 -46.32 35.53 36.02
CA ASN A 838 -46.54 36.95 35.78
C ASN A 838 -46.63 37.20 34.26
N ASP A 839 -46.74 38.46 33.84
CA ASP A 839 -46.89 38.86 32.42
C ASP A 839 -45.70 38.47 31.51
N ILE A 840 -44.55 38.11 32.09
CA ILE A 840 -43.34 37.70 31.36
C ILE A 840 -43.16 36.18 31.41
N PHE A 841 -43.33 35.57 32.59
CA PHE A 841 -42.94 34.18 32.85
C PHE A 841 -44.13 33.23 32.96
N SER A 842 -44.11 32.14 32.20
CA SER A 842 -45.03 30.99 32.36
C SER A 842 -44.32 29.65 32.50
N VAL A 843 -45.01 28.70 33.11
CA VAL A 843 -44.55 27.34 33.41
C VAL A 843 -45.61 26.35 32.94
N GLN A 844 -45.21 25.33 32.18
CA GLN A 844 -46.12 24.31 31.62
C GLN A 844 -45.66 22.91 32.05
N PRO A 845 -46.09 22.38 33.20
CA PRO A 845 -45.99 20.94 33.47
C PRO A 845 -46.88 20.14 32.51
N TYR A 846 -46.38 19.01 32.03
CA TYR A 846 -47.13 18.08 31.19
C TYR A 846 -46.78 16.61 31.45
N ALA A 847 -47.70 15.72 31.09
CA ALA A 847 -47.50 14.28 31.06
C ALA A 847 -48.15 13.67 29.81
N GLY A 848 -47.68 12.51 29.36
CA GLY A 848 -48.22 11.87 28.17
C GLY A 848 -47.77 10.44 27.93
N LEU A 849 -48.30 9.87 26.85
CA LEU A 849 -48.05 8.51 26.39
C LEU A 849 -47.83 8.51 24.88
N LYS A 850 -46.74 7.88 24.45
CA LYS A 850 -46.32 7.70 23.06
C LYS A 850 -46.36 6.21 22.71
N TYR A 851 -46.98 5.86 21.58
CA TYR A 851 -46.92 4.53 20.98
C TYR A 851 -46.26 4.64 19.61
N SER A 852 -45.27 3.78 19.35
CA SER A 852 -44.56 3.72 18.07
C SER A 852 -44.58 2.29 17.54
N TYR A 853 -44.84 2.14 16.25
CA TYR A 853 -44.84 0.89 15.51
C TYR A 853 -43.93 1.04 14.30
N LEU A 854 -43.07 0.05 14.06
CA LEU A 854 -42.14 0.01 12.92
C LEU A 854 -42.23 -1.38 12.30
N SER A 855 -42.53 -1.43 11.00
CA SER A 855 -42.47 -2.61 10.16
C SER A 855 -41.30 -2.47 9.19
N THR A 856 -40.52 -3.52 9.03
CA THR A 856 -39.40 -3.57 8.09
C THR A 856 -39.56 -4.71 7.10
N GLY A 857 -39.26 -4.47 5.84
CA GLY A 857 -39.23 -5.50 4.81
C GLY A 857 -38.04 -6.45 4.96
N GLY A 858 -38.11 -7.59 4.27
CA GLY A 858 -36.95 -8.47 4.12
C GLY A 858 -35.85 -7.83 3.28
N PHE A 859 -34.62 -8.33 3.42
CA PHE A 859 -33.46 -7.90 2.67
C PHE A 859 -32.71 -9.10 2.08
N THR A 860 -31.87 -8.84 1.07
CA THR A 860 -30.86 -9.79 0.61
C THR A 860 -29.62 -9.02 0.21
N ASP A 861 -28.52 -9.38 0.86
CA ASP A 861 -27.19 -8.93 0.54
C ASP A 861 -26.73 -9.52 -0.80
N THR A 862 -26.17 -8.66 -1.65
CA THR A 862 -25.60 -9.03 -2.95
C THR A 862 -24.11 -8.72 -2.95
N GLY A 863 -23.29 -9.62 -3.52
CA GLY A 863 -21.84 -9.44 -3.67
C GLY A 863 -20.95 -10.53 -3.07
N SER A 864 -21.48 -11.44 -2.22
CA SER A 864 -20.71 -12.56 -1.64
C SER A 864 -21.61 -13.76 -1.32
N ALA A 865 -21.03 -14.97 -1.32
CA ALA A 865 -21.69 -16.19 -0.84
C ALA A 865 -22.00 -16.15 0.67
N LEU A 866 -21.23 -15.37 1.45
CA LEU A 866 -21.51 -15.08 2.87
C LEU A 866 -22.33 -13.78 3.05
N GLY A 867 -23.11 -13.40 2.02
CA GLY A 867 -24.20 -12.44 2.18
C GLY A 867 -25.30 -12.97 3.12
N LEU A 868 -26.09 -12.06 3.67
CA LEU A 868 -27.24 -12.34 4.53
C LEU A 868 -28.57 -12.06 3.82
N THR A 869 -29.53 -12.98 3.95
CA THR A 869 -30.93 -12.81 3.55
C THR A 869 -31.80 -12.82 4.79
N GLY A 870 -32.42 -11.68 5.11
CA GLY A 870 -33.29 -11.51 6.28
C GLY A 870 -34.77 -11.42 5.93
N GLU A 871 -35.60 -11.88 6.85
CA GLU A 871 -37.06 -11.74 6.77
C GLU A 871 -37.48 -10.37 7.33
N GLY A 872 -38.66 -9.88 6.90
CA GLY A 872 -39.25 -8.68 7.46
C GLY A 872 -39.78 -8.92 8.88
N ASN A 873 -39.91 -7.86 9.68
CA ASN A 873 -40.31 -7.97 11.08
C ASN A 873 -41.04 -6.72 11.56
N ASP A 874 -41.84 -6.86 12.62
CA ASP A 874 -42.67 -5.82 13.22
C ASP A 874 -42.27 -5.54 14.67
N TYR A 875 -42.09 -4.27 15.00
CA TYR A 875 -41.60 -3.79 16.28
C TYR A 875 -42.59 -2.78 16.87
N SER A 876 -42.83 -2.83 18.19
CA SER A 876 -43.68 -1.84 18.88
C SER A 876 -43.08 -1.39 20.21
N ARG A 877 -43.22 -0.09 20.50
CA ARG A 877 -42.63 0.57 21.68
C ARG A 877 -43.64 1.53 22.31
N THR A 878 -43.85 1.39 23.62
CA THR A 878 -44.75 2.26 24.40
C THR A 878 -43.94 3.03 25.44
N VAL A 879 -44.02 4.36 25.39
CA VAL A 879 -43.18 5.25 26.20
C VAL A 879 -44.08 6.26 26.93
N GLY A 880 -44.03 6.26 28.26
CA GLY A 880 -44.58 7.34 29.07
C GLY A 880 -43.60 8.50 29.14
N LEU A 881 -44.12 9.72 29.25
CA LEU A 881 -43.30 10.93 29.39
C LEU A 881 -43.90 11.90 30.40
N THR A 882 -43.03 12.70 31.01
CA THR A 882 -43.39 13.83 31.86
C THR A 882 -42.35 14.93 31.69
N GLY A 883 -42.76 16.19 31.78
CA GLY A 883 -41.85 17.30 31.55
C GLY A 883 -42.37 18.66 31.98
N LEU A 884 -41.52 19.66 31.76
CA LEU A 884 -41.74 21.04 32.15
C LEU A 884 -41.20 21.95 31.05
N ASN A 885 -42.05 22.83 30.52
CA ASN A 885 -41.58 23.98 29.74
C ASN A 885 -41.60 25.24 30.61
N LEU A 886 -40.57 26.06 30.50
CA LEU A 886 -40.47 27.40 31.06
C LEU A 886 -40.43 28.39 29.89
N ARG A 887 -41.17 29.49 29.96
CA ARG A 887 -41.19 30.54 28.93
C ARG A 887 -41.00 31.92 29.55
N ALA A 888 -40.20 32.74 28.90
CA ALA A 888 -40.10 34.18 29.13
C ALA A 888 -40.50 34.92 27.84
N LEU A 889 -41.59 35.68 27.86
CA LEU A 889 -42.06 36.52 26.74
C LEU A 889 -41.64 37.98 26.97
N LEU A 890 -40.91 38.54 26.02
CA LEU A 890 -40.45 39.93 26.05
C LEU A 890 -41.10 40.69 24.88
N GLN A 891 -41.80 41.78 25.19
CA GLN A 891 -42.33 42.71 24.20
C GLN A 891 -41.37 43.88 23.97
N TRP A 892 -41.19 44.24 22.70
CA TRP A 892 -40.23 45.25 22.25
C TRP A 892 -41.00 46.38 21.55
N ASN A 893 -40.37 47.54 21.39
CA ASN A 893 -41.00 48.69 20.73
C ASN A 893 -41.39 48.35 19.27
N GLN A 894 -42.47 48.98 18.79
CA GLN A 894 -42.99 48.85 17.42
C GLN A 894 -43.52 47.44 17.05
N GLY A 895 -44.05 46.69 18.02
CA GLY A 895 -44.76 45.42 17.80
C GLY A 895 -43.83 44.23 17.53
N TRP A 896 -42.53 44.38 17.80
CA TRP A 896 -41.60 43.25 17.87
C TRP A 896 -41.77 42.52 19.21
N TRP A 897 -41.55 41.22 19.21
CA TRP A 897 -41.52 40.41 20.42
C TRP A 897 -40.50 39.28 20.28
N SER A 898 -40.03 38.77 21.40
CA SER A 898 -39.20 37.57 21.46
C SER A 898 -39.62 36.69 22.63
N SER A 899 -39.60 35.37 22.47
CA SER A 899 -39.70 34.46 23.60
C SER A 899 -38.48 33.56 23.73
N VAL A 900 -38.00 33.40 24.95
CA VAL A 900 -37.02 32.37 25.32
C VAL A 900 -37.77 31.24 26.01
N GLY A 901 -37.59 30.02 25.52
CA GLY A 901 -38.14 28.80 26.10
C GLY A 901 -37.02 27.88 26.59
N VAL A 902 -37.22 27.25 27.73
CA VAL A 902 -36.38 26.15 28.23
C VAL A 902 -37.29 24.97 28.55
N SER A 903 -36.97 23.78 28.06
CA SER A 903 -37.78 22.57 28.26
C SER A 903 -36.96 21.42 28.83
N GLY A 904 -37.52 20.68 29.77
CA GLY A 904 -37.00 19.38 30.22
C GLY A 904 -38.09 18.30 30.12
N GLU A 905 -37.77 17.15 29.56
CA GLU A 905 -38.66 15.98 29.46
C GLU A 905 -37.90 14.73 29.96
N TYR A 906 -38.57 13.88 30.74
CA TYR A 906 -38.13 12.54 31.09
C TYR A 906 -39.06 11.53 30.42
N GLN A 907 -38.48 10.48 29.82
CA GLN A 907 -39.18 9.43 29.10
C GLN A 907 -38.85 8.05 29.71
N HIS A 908 -39.88 7.22 29.90
CA HIS A 908 -39.77 5.85 30.39
C HIS A 908 -40.49 4.87 29.45
N ALA A 909 -39.76 3.89 28.90
CA ALA A 909 -40.31 2.85 28.05
C ALA A 909 -40.93 1.72 28.87
N PHE A 910 -42.25 1.55 28.74
CA PHE A 910 -42.98 0.42 29.32
C PHE A 910 -42.81 -0.86 28.50
N THR A 911 -42.62 -0.72 27.18
CA THR A 911 -42.22 -1.81 26.28
C THR A 911 -41.06 -1.36 25.41
N ASN A 912 -40.03 -2.19 25.31
CA ASN A 912 -38.98 -2.11 24.29
C ASN A 912 -38.98 -3.45 23.54
N PRO A 913 -39.04 -3.45 22.19
CA PRO A 913 -38.92 -4.68 21.41
C PRO A 913 -37.47 -5.18 21.42
N SER A 914 -37.24 -6.46 21.14
CA SER A 914 -35.91 -6.83 20.64
C SER A 914 -35.74 -6.30 19.23
N LEU A 915 -34.54 -5.80 18.91
CA LEU A 915 -34.17 -5.35 17.57
C LEU A 915 -33.31 -6.38 16.83
N ASP A 916 -33.18 -7.58 17.41
CA ASP A 916 -32.48 -8.70 16.78
C ASP A 916 -33.19 -9.12 15.48
N VAL A 917 -32.39 -9.39 14.45
CA VAL A 917 -32.86 -9.70 13.10
C VAL A 917 -32.60 -11.17 12.79
N SER A 918 -33.64 -11.84 12.29
CA SER A 918 -33.56 -13.22 11.81
C SER A 918 -33.16 -13.26 10.34
N ALA A 919 -32.10 -13.99 10.02
CA ALA A 919 -31.59 -14.13 8.66
C ALA A 919 -31.16 -15.57 8.34
N ARG A 920 -30.56 -15.75 7.16
CA ARG A 920 -29.85 -16.93 6.67
C ARG A 920 -28.68 -16.48 5.79
N TRP A 921 -27.66 -17.31 5.61
CA TRP A 921 -26.63 -17.05 4.61
C TRP A 921 -27.19 -17.23 3.19
N SER A 922 -27.13 -16.18 2.37
CA SER A 922 -27.67 -16.16 1.01
C SER A 922 -27.05 -17.24 0.12
N GLY A 923 -25.75 -17.50 0.28
CA GLY A 923 -25.03 -18.55 -0.46
C GLY A 923 -25.33 -19.99 -0.03
N LEU A 924 -26.16 -20.23 1.00
CA LEU A 924 -26.60 -21.59 1.37
C LEU A 924 -27.97 -21.98 0.77
N GLY A 925 -28.70 -21.02 0.18
CA GLY A 925 -30.02 -21.26 -0.38
C GLY A 925 -30.97 -21.91 0.63
N ARG A 926 -31.53 -23.09 0.28
CA ARG A 926 -32.47 -23.82 1.16
C ARG A 926 -31.81 -24.65 2.25
N GLU A 927 -30.51 -24.94 2.16
CA GLU A 927 -29.74 -25.62 3.21
C GLU A 927 -29.32 -24.65 4.34
N GLY A 928 -29.47 -23.34 4.13
CA GLY A 928 -29.15 -22.34 5.14
C GLY A 928 -30.10 -22.40 6.33
N GLU A 929 -29.55 -22.63 7.52
CA GLU A 929 -30.28 -22.53 8.78
C GLU A 929 -30.66 -21.08 9.11
N ARG A 930 -31.68 -20.92 9.96
CA ARG A 930 -32.07 -19.62 10.51
C ARG A 930 -31.02 -19.20 11.54
N LEU A 931 -30.49 -17.99 11.40
CA LEU A 931 -29.51 -17.40 12.28
C LEU A 931 -30.01 -16.08 12.86
N ASP A 932 -29.59 -15.76 14.08
CA ASP A 932 -29.98 -14.54 14.79
C ASP A 932 -28.83 -13.52 14.74
N ILE A 933 -29.14 -12.29 14.34
CA ILE A 933 -28.24 -11.14 14.28
C ILE A 933 -28.61 -10.22 15.45
N PRO A 934 -27.76 -10.09 16.48
CA PRO A 934 -28.10 -9.31 17.66
C PRO A 934 -28.02 -7.81 17.38
N GLY A 935 -29.02 -7.04 17.85
CA GLY A 935 -29.10 -5.58 17.67
C GLY A 935 -28.73 -4.78 18.91
N ILE A 936 -28.26 -3.54 18.72
CA ILE A 936 -28.22 -2.56 19.82
C ILE A 936 -29.65 -2.37 20.35
N ARG A 937 -29.84 -2.46 21.67
CA ARG A 937 -31.16 -2.32 22.30
C ARG A 937 -31.55 -0.85 22.41
N LEU A 938 -32.86 -0.56 22.45
CA LEU A 938 -33.34 0.78 22.81
C LEU A 938 -33.17 1.04 24.30
N ASP A 939 -32.94 2.30 24.65
CA ASP A 939 -32.91 2.74 26.05
C ASP A 939 -34.30 2.65 26.71
N LYS A 940 -34.29 2.32 28.00
CA LYS A 940 -35.50 2.25 28.81
C LYS A 940 -35.87 3.62 29.35
N ASP A 941 -34.86 4.37 29.77
CA ASP A 941 -34.98 5.67 30.42
C ASP A 941 -34.16 6.67 29.60
N SER A 942 -34.71 7.85 29.32
CA SER A 942 -33.99 8.91 28.61
C SER A 942 -34.55 10.28 28.91
N GLN A 943 -33.80 11.34 28.60
CA GLN A 943 -34.15 12.72 28.92
C GLN A 943 -33.95 13.64 27.71
N TRP A 944 -34.83 14.62 27.52
CA TRP A 944 -34.63 15.72 26.57
C TRP A 944 -34.46 17.02 27.33
N ALA A 945 -33.43 17.80 27.01
CA ALA A 945 -33.30 19.20 27.42
C ALA A 945 -33.26 20.09 26.17
N GLY A 946 -33.96 21.23 26.21
CA GLY A 946 -34.13 22.10 25.05
C GLY A 946 -34.09 23.58 25.38
N VAL A 947 -33.53 24.37 24.49
CA VAL A 947 -33.56 25.85 24.53
C VAL A 947 -34.06 26.38 23.19
N ARG A 948 -35.10 27.22 23.23
CA ARG A 948 -35.73 27.83 22.06
C ARG A 948 -35.68 29.35 22.15
N LEU A 949 -35.44 29.99 21.02
CA LEU A 949 -35.60 31.43 20.82
C LEU A 949 -36.56 31.67 19.65
N ASP A 950 -37.66 32.34 19.93
CA ASP A 950 -38.57 32.87 18.91
C ASP A 950 -38.39 34.39 18.80
N VAL A 951 -38.47 34.92 17.58
CA VAL A 951 -38.50 36.36 17.30
C VAL A 951 -39.58 36.63 16.25
N GLY A 952 -40.53 37.52 16.57
CA GLY A 952 -41.66 37.85 15.69
C GLY A 952 -41.95 39.35 15.62
N LYS A 953 -42.68 39.75 14.59
CA LYS A 953 -43.15 41.12 14.40
C LYS A 953 -44.65 41.10 14.08
N ALA A 954 -45.45 41.76 14.93
CA ALA A 954 -46.90 41.58 14.97
C ALA A 954 -47.30 40.09 15.12
N ALA A 955 -48.56 39.76 14.85
CA ALA A 955 -49.09 38.39 14.92
C ALA A 955 -48.81 37.57 13.64
N ASP A 956 -48.31 38.20 12.58
CA ASP A 956 -48.39 37.66 11.21
C ASP A 956 -47.19 36.77 10.84
N ALA A 957 -46.02 36.95 11.44
CA ALA A 957 -44.85 36.10 11.18
C ALA A 957 -43.86 36.03 12.35
N ARG A 958 -43.27 34.85 12.56
CA ARG A 958 -42.13 34.62 13.45
C ARG A 958 -41.09 33.68 12.85
N PHE A 959 -39.84 33.90 13.22
CA PHE A 959 -38.74 32.96 13.04
C PHE A 959 -38.38 32.35 14.40
N PHE A 960 -37.91 31.10 14.40
CA PHE A 960 -37.35 30.49 15.60
C PHE A 960 -36.09 29.68 15.32
N LEU A 961 -35.24 29.60 16.34
CA LEU A 961 -34.12 28.68 16.44
C LEU A 961 -34.27 27.85 17.71
N ARG A 962 -34.00 26.55 17.65
CA ARG A 962 -34.03 25.65 18.79
C ARG A 962 -32.85 24.70 18.76
N ALA A 963 -32.23 24.53 19.91
CA ALA A 963 -31.26 23.48 20.19
C ALA A 963 -31.85 22.52 21.24
N ASP A 964 -31.72 21.22 21.03
CA ASP A 964 -32.04 20.19 22.03
C ASP A 964 -30.88 19.22 22.19
N LYS A 965 -30.82 18.60 23.36
CA LYS A 965 -29.98 17.46 23.67
C LYS A 965 -30.81 16.33 24.23
N HIS A 966 -30.71 15.16 23.62
CA HIS A 966 -31.22 13.89 24.14
C HIS A 966 -30.10 13.22 24.93
N PHE A 967 -30.44 12.69 26.10
CA PHE A 967 -29.54 11.94 26.96
C PHE A 967 -30.09 10.54 27.17
N ALA A 968 -29.32 9.53 26.78
CA ALA A 968 -29.63 8.12 26.98
C ALA A 968 -28.34 7.30 27.15
N ASP A 969 -28.43 6.15 27.82
CA ASP A 969 -27.25 5.36 28.22
C ASP A 969 -26.43 4.84 27.02
N ARG A 970 -27.09 4.59 25.89
CA ARG A 970 -26.45 4.07 24.66
C ARG A 970 -26.09 5.15 23.66
N GLY A 971 -26.43 6.41 23.90
CA GLY A 971 -26.28 7.47 22.92
C GLY A 971 -26.83 8.79 23.40
N ASN A 972 -26.07 9.86 23.20
CA ASN A 972 -26.59 11.22 23.29
C ASN A 972 -26.89 11.71 21.86
N GLU A 973 -27.96 12.48 21.71
CA GLU A 973 -28.28 13.14 20.44
C GLU A 973 -28.24 14.66 20.61
N GLU A 974 -27.76 15.37 19.61
CA GLU A 974 -27.72 16.83 19.56
C GLU A 974 -28.50 17.32 18.34
N VAL A 975 -29.47 18.18 18.57
CA VAL A 975 -30.41 18.65 17.55
C VAL A 975 -30.33 20.15 17.41
N LEU A 976 -30.12 20.64 16.18
CA LEU A 976 -30.25 22.05 15.84
C LEU A 976 -31.30 22.20 14.74
N ARG A 977 -32.34 23.00 14.99
CA ARG A 977 -33.41 23.26 14.03
C ARG A 977 -33.93 24.68 14.08
N GLY A 978 -34.53 25.10 12.97
CA GLY A 978 -35.16 26.40 12.86
C GLY A 978 -36.29 26.39 11.85
N GLY A 979 -37.19 27.35 12.00
CA GLY A 979 -38.40 27.42 11.19
C GLY A 979 -38.98 28.81 11.08
N VAL A 980 -39.93 28.95 10.17
CA VAL A 980 -40.70 30.16 9.95
C VAL A 980 -42.18 29.79 10.01
N ASP A 981 -42.91 30.51 10.86
CA ASP A 981 -44.34 30.42 10.99
C ASP A 981 -44.98 31.72 10.46
N VAL A 982 -46.01 31.60 9.63
CA VAL A 982 -46.78 32.72 9.07
C VAL A 982 -48.26 32.51 9.42
N SER A 983 -48.86 33.49 10.08
CA SER A 983 -50.30 33.52 10.42
C SER A 983 -51.01 34.52 9.50
N PHE A 984 -52.21 34.19 9.03
CA PHE A 984 -53.02 35.10 8.21
C PHE A 984 -54.45 35.25 8.74
#